data_AF-A0A7K6RET9-F1
#
_entry.id   AF-A0A7K6RET9-F1
#
_cell.length_a   1.000
_cell.length_b   1.000
_cell.length_c   1.000
_cell.angle_alpha   90.00
_cell.angle_beta   90.00
_cell.angle_gamma   90.00
#
_symmetry.space_group_name_H-M   'P 1'
#
loop_
_entity.id
_entity.type
_entity.pdbx_description
1 polymer ?
#
loop_
_entity_poly.entity_id
_entity_poly.type
_entity_poly.pdbx_seq_one_letter_code
_entity_poly.pdbx_strand_id
1 'polypeptide(L)'
;MLLLGCIKEVSDYELVISLPNGLSGFVPVTQISDAYSKMLSQQVAQGELLEDLNPLSDMYSPGTLVRCIVTSAEKNADGRRSIKLSIDPKKVNKGLNASALASGMLLSGIVSSVEDHGYLIDIGVSGTHAFLPRQKAQNYIKAVKKGSDLKIGQNLNCLIVEVKNKGRVVCLSIDRSEVAASLATERQNWTLSNLLPGLVVKARVQKVAPLGIKLTFLSSFTGIVDFMHVDQEKSMNYSPDQVMKACILSVHPTSKVVRLTLRQAFLHPGGSPNQLSSDRMGAVVEESTVKAFYKQFGAIFELDDGTLAFARLKHLSKTRKSFKPILFKSGCKHKCRIIDYSLMDEMCIVSLKYQVIEARFLQYQDIHTGDVVQGKVFALKPIGMQVKVADGIKGLVPSLHLADVVLKQPEKKYNIGDAVRCRVLECNPAGKKLILTVKKSLIQSKLPVLCNYEDAKPGLITHGFVVCAREFGCIVKFYNDVKGLVPKNELSSEPISCPDKVFIEGQVVKVKVLKCEPQQERLLLSFRLSSKSAPDDKKECTPKKKQEVKYQIGEMVDVKVLRKKDNGLEVSVLEDESNVTAWIPTVHLSDFVTNCKLLWHYLQEGDVLPRVMCLSNKGERTILSRKSAVISAVQEEQVVRSFSEIQPGMLLTGYVRNVMPFGVFVEFPFGVTGLAPKVSMCDKFVTDTKDHFVVGQTVIAKVMSIDEEKQRVLLNLKVSECSSGDSAAESFALLNQYFKEMKEIRNLLRRGGESSMAQELCGLVPGKELQLVVQGVKEDGSALFSGSCVTGLTVTATRYHLGGE
;
A
#
# COMPACT_ATOMS: atom_id res chain seq x y z
N MET A 1 -26.80 10.38 22.17
CA MET A 1 -26.32 11.59 22.88
C MET A 1 -25.48 12.40 21.91
N LEU A 2 -25.67 13.72 21.84
CA LEU A 2 -24.87 14.63 21.00
C LEU A 2 -23.76 15.27 21.84
N LEU A 3 -22.57 15.33 21.27
CA LEU A 3 -21.39 15.90 21.91
C LEU A 3 -20.43 16.50 20.89
N LEU A 4 -19.61 17.44 21.35
CA LEU A 4 -18.47 17.97 20.64
C LEU A 4 -17.27 17.06 20.90
N GLY A 5 -16.53 16.75 19.85
CA GLY A 5 -15.28 16.01 19.92
C GLY A 5 -14.20 16.69 19.08
N CYS A 6 -12.96 16.26 19.28
CA CYS A 6 -11.81 16.73 18.53
C CYS A 6 -11.15 15.54 17.84
N ILE A 7 -10.87 15.65 16.55
CA ILE A 7 -10.17 14.59 15.81
C ILE A 7 -8.78 14.43 16.42
N LYS A 8 -8.46 13.22 16.85
CA LYS A 8 -7.18 12.88 17.47
C LYS A 8 -6.26 12.19 16.47
N GLU A 9 -6.77 11.18 15.77
CA GLU A 9 -6.04 10.40 14.79
C GLU A 9 -6.93 10.14 13.57
N VAL A 10 -6.31 10.09 12.40
CA VAL A 10 -6.98 9.83 11.12
C VAL A 10 -6.33 8.60 10.51
N SER A 11 -7.11 7.55 10.29
CA SER A 11 -6.70 6.33 9.59
C SER A 11 -7.49 6.22 8.28
N ASP A 12 -7.11 5.30 7.40
CA ASP A 12 -7.77 5.16 6.08
C ASP A 12 -9.27 4.80 6.18
N TYR A 13 -9.67 4.08 7.24
CA TYR A 13 -11.03 3.53 7.40
C TYR A 13 -11.79 4.08 8.61
N GLU A 14 -11.13 4.83 9.50
CA GLU A 14 -11.76 5.35 10.71
C GLU A 14 -11.10 6.63 11.22
N LEU A 15 -11.90 7.47 11.89
CA LEU A 15 -11.44 8.63 12.66
C LEU A 15 -11.50 8.30 14.15
N VAL A 16 -10.42 8.58 14.87
CA VAL A 16 -10.40 8.52 16.33
C VAL A 16 -10.69 9.91 16.87
N ILE A 17 -11.78 10.04 17.61
CA ILE A 17 -12.24 11.31 18.17
C ILE A 17 -11.95 11.33 19.68
N SER A 18 -11.19 12.32 20.13
CA SER A 18 -11.06 12.69 21.54
C SER A 18 -12.39 13.28 22.01
N LEU A 19 -12.90 12.77 23.13
CA LEU A 19 -14.14 13.21 23.76
C LEU A 19 -13.84 13.78 25.15
N PRO A 20 -14.69 14.67 25.69
CA PRO A 20 -14.55 15.20 27.04
C PRO A 20 -14.31 14.13 28.12
N ASN A 21 -13.57 14.47 29.16
CA ASN A 21 -13.19 13.60 30.29
C ASN A 21 -12.23 12.44 29.91
N GLY A 22 -11.36 12.68 28.93
CA GLY A 22 -10.36 11.74 28.41
C GLY A 22 -10.96 10.49 27.75
N LEU A 23 -12.21 10.57 27.32
CA LEU A 23 -12.86 9.49 26.59
C LEU A 23 -12.41 9.55 25.12
N SER A 24 -12.56 8.44 24.42
CA SER A 24 -12.28 8.37 22.98
C SER A 24 -13.36 7.56 22.31
N GLY A 25 -13.72 7.95 21.09
CA GLY A 25 -14.65 7.22 20.24
C GLY A 25 -14.12 7.08 18.83
N PHE A 26 -14.76 6.18 18.08
CA PHE A 26 -14.35 5.82 16.73
C PHE A 26 -15.50 6.12 15.77
N VAL A 27 -15.19 6.83 14.68
CA VAL A 27 -16.12 7.09 13.58
C VAL A 27 -15.63 6.24 12.40
N PRO A 28 -16.30 5.13 12.08
CA PRO A 28 -15.97 4.37 10.88
C PRO A 28 -16.34 5.21 9.64
N VAL A 29 -15.66 4.93 8.53
CA VAL A 29 -15.82 5.67 7.28
C VAL A 29 -17.28 5.74 6.77
N THR A 30 -18.08 4.70 7.05
CA THR A 30 -19.51 4.63 6.70
C THR A 30 -20.43 5.54 7.53
N GLN A 31 -19.91 6.13 8.60
CA GLN A 31 -20.64 7.01 9.51
C GLN A 31 -20.24 8.48 9.37
N ILE A 32 -19.53 8.80 8.28
CA ILE A 32 -19.11 10.14 7.91
C ILE A 32 -20.21 10.86 7.15
N SER A 33 -20.61 10.36 5.98
CA SER A 33 -21.71 10.91 5.19
C SER A 33 -22.31 9.86 4.26
N ASP A 34 -23.57 10.05 3.87
CA ASP A 34 -24.23 9.21 2.88
C ASP A 34 -23.57 9.34 1.49
N ALA A 35 -23.17 10.56 1.10
CA ALA A 35 -22.52 10.78 -0.20
C ALA A 35 -21.22 9.98 -0.31
N TYR A 36 -20.37 10.06 0.72
CA TYR A 36 -19.11 9.33 0.77
C TYR A 36 -19.32 7.82 0.90
N SER A 37 -20.31 7.39 1.69
CA SER A 37 -20.65 5.96 1.82
C SER A 37 -21.18 5.36 0.51
N LYS A 38 -21.91 6.15 -0.30
CA LYS A 38 -22.38 5.74 -1.62
C LYS A 38 -21.22 5.59 -2.61
N MET A 39 -20.29 6.55 -2.64
CA MET A 39 -19.09 6.47 -3.46
C MET A 39 -18.26 5.23 -3.13
N LEU A 40 -18.04 4.97 -1.84
CA LEU A 40 -17.39 3.74 -1.36
C LEU A 40 -18.11 2.48 -1.84
N SER A 41 -19.43 2.43 -1.71
CA SER A 41 -20.21 1.25 -2.07
C SER A 41 -20.22 0.99 -3.57
N GLN A 42 -20.26 2.04 -4.39
CA GLN A 42 -20.22 1.95 -5.85
C GLN A 42 -18.88 1.42 -6.35
N GLN A 43 -17.76 1.92 -5.82
CA GLN A 43 -16.43 1.47 -6.21
C GLN A 43 -16.15 0.03 -5.79
N VAL A 44 -16.56 -0.36 -4.57
CA VAL A 44 -16.46 -1.76 -4.13
C VAL A 44 -17.28 -2.70 -5.02
N ALA A 45 -18.47 -2.26 -5.48
CA ALA A 45 -19.31 -3.06 -6.37
C ALA A 45 -18.73 -3.20 -7.79
N GLN A 46 -17.95 -2.22 -8.25
CA GLN A 46 -17.30 -2.21 -9.57
C GLN A 46 -15.96 -2.96 -9.61
N GLY A 47 -15.40 -3.34 -8.46
CA GLY A 47 -14.15 -4.09 -8.38
C GLY A 47 -12.91 -3.28 -8.79
N GLU A 48 -13.03 -1.95 -8.87
CA GLU A 48 -11.93 -1.03 -9.16
C GLU A 48 -11.04 -0.83 -7.92
N LEU A 49 -9.75 -0.53 -8.13
CA LEU A 49 -8.86 -0.12 -7.04
C LEU A 49 -9.34 1.23 -6.48
N LEU A 50 -9.26 1.42 -5.16
CA LEU A 50 -9.71 2.61 -4.43
C LEU A 50 -8.87 3.89 -4.72
N GLU A 51 -8.27 4.03 -5.91
CA GLU A 51 -7.36 5.12 -6.27
C GLU A 51 -8.08 6.48 -6.39
N ASP A 52 -9.39 6.48 -6.69
CA ASP A 52 -10.19 7.71 -6.83
C ASP A 52 -10.90 8.17 -5.54
N LEU A 53 -10.80 7.42 -4.44
CA LEU A 53 -11.38 7.84 -3.16
C LEU A 53 -10.42 8.78 -2.44
N ASN A 54 -10.93 9.96 -2.08
CA ASN A 54 -10.18 10.92 -1.28
C ASN A 54 -9.83 10.31 0.08
N PRO A 55 -8.55 10.07 0.40
CA PRO A 55 -8.19 9.48 1.68
C PRO A 55 -8.64 10.38 2.83
N LEU A 56 -9.03 9.78 3.96
CA LEU A 56 -9.53 10.54 5.11
C LEU A 56 -8.51 11.56 5.62
N SER A 57 -7.21 11.29 5.47
CA SER A 57 -6.10 12.19 5.79
C SER A 57 -6.13 13.51 5.01
N ASP A 58 -6.69 13.52 3.80
CA ASP A 58 -6.80 14.73 2.99
C ASP A 58 -7.98 15.59 3.43
N MET A 59 -9.03 14.97 3.96
CA MET A 59 -10.27 15.65 4.35
C MET A 59 -10.26 16.10 5.80
N TYR A 60 -9.59 15.34 6.67
CA TYR A 60 -9.58 15.51 8.12
C TYR A 60 -8.18 15.63 8.65
N SER A 61 -7.99 16.54 9.61
CA SER A 61 -6.73 16.73 10.32
C SER A 61 -6.93 16.65 11.83
N PRO A 62 -5.95 16.09 12.58
CA PRO A 62 -5.93 16.16 14.03
C PRO A 62 -6.08 17.60 14.54
N GLY A 63 -6.83 17.79 15.62
CA GLY A 63 -7.17 19.10 16.18
C GLY A 63 -8.47 19.70 15.64
N THR A 64 -9.09 19.12 14.61
CA THR A 64 -10.36 19.62 14.07
C THR A 64 -11.52 19.29 15.01
N LEU A 65 -12.31 20.29 15.37
CA LEU A 65 -13.54 20.11 16.17
C LEU A 65 -14.70 19.63 15.29
N VAL A 66 -15.33 18.54 15.71
CA VAL A 66 -16.45 17.90 15.03
C VAL A 66 -17.60 17.61 15.98
N ARG A 67 -18.82 17.73 15.48
CA ARG A 67 -20.02 17.32 16.20
C ARG A 67 -20.25 15.83 15.98
N CYS A 68 -20.42 15.10 17.08
CA CYS A 68 -20.57 13.65 17.05
C CYS A 68 -21.85 13.23 17.78
N ILE A 69 -22.50 12.18 17.27
CA ILE A 69 -23.55 11.46 17.97
C ILE A 69 -23.07 10.06 18.36
N VAL A 70 -23.33 9.65 19.61
CA VAL A 70 -23.08 8.26 20.04
C VAL A 70 -24.09 7.33 19.38
N THR A 71 -23.60 6.35 18.61
CA THR A 71 -24.41 5.32 17.95
C THR A 71 -24.48 4.05 18.79
N SER A 72 -23.35 3.56 19.28
CA SER A 72 -23.29 2.44 20.23
C SER A 72 -22.13 2.60 21.22
N ALA A 73 -22.23 1.89 22.35
CA ALA A 73 -21.15 1.78 23.33
C ALA A 73 -20.98 0.31 23.70
N GLU A 74 -19.94 -0.31 23.19
CA GLU A 74 -19.65 -1.75 23.36
C GLU A 74 -18.46 -1.94 24.32
N LYS A 75 -18.36 -3.09 24.97
CA LYS A 75 -17.15 -3.48 25.71
C LYS A 75 -16.39 -4.49 24.86
N ASN A 76 -15.14 -4.17 24.53
CA ASN A 76 -14.26 -5.11 23.83
C ASN A 76 -13.87 -6.26 24.77
N ALA A 77 -13.35 -7.36 24.20
CA ALA A 77 -12.86 -8.53 24.94
C ALA A 77 -11.81 -8.17 26.03
N ASP A 78 -11.04 -7.11 25.81
CA ASP A 78 -10.06 -6.57 26.78
C ASP A 78 -10.70 -5.73 27.92
N GLY A 79 -12.03 -5.67 28.02
CA GLY A 79 -12.78 -4.89 29.00
C GLY A 79 -12.77 -3.36 28.76
N ARG A 80 -12.13 -2.88 27.68
CA ARG A 80 -12.15 -1.47 27.26
C ARG A 80 -13.49 -1.13 26.62
N ARG A 81 -14.09 0.00 27.00
CA ARG A 81 -15.31 0.52 26.36
C ARG A 81 -14.94 1.15 25.01
N SER A 82 -15.51 0.65 23.94
CA SER A 82 -15.43 1.23 22.61
C SER A 82 -16.71 2.02 22.34
N ILE A 83 -16.56 3.32 22.05
CA ILE A 83 -17.69 4.21 21.75
C ILE A 83 -17.71 4.40 20.24
N LYS A 84 -18.76 3.90 19.58
CA LYS A 84 -18.98 4.18 18.16
C LYS A 84 -19.72 5.51 18.01
N LEU A 85 -19.22 6.32 17.10
CA LEU A 85 -19.70 7.67 16.84
C LEU A 85 -20.11 7.80 15.37
N SER A 86 -20.93 8.80 15.09
CA SER A 86 -21.21 9.26 13.74
C SER A 86 -21.13 10.78 13.68
N ILE A 87 -20.59 11.30 12.57
CA ILE A 87 -20.54 12.74 12.26
C ILE A 87 -21.48 13.10 11.11
N ASP A 88 -22.29 12.15 10.67
CA ASP A 88 -23.27 12.30 9.60
C ASP A 88 -24.26 13.43 9.96
N PRO A 89 -24.32 14.50 9.15
CA PRO A 89 -25.21 15.63 9.37
C PRO A 89 -26.67 15.21 9.61
N LYS A 90 -27.16 14.15 8.93
CA LYS A 90 -28.55 13.67 9.10
C LYS A 90 -28.83 13.16 10.52
N LYS A 91 -27.81 12.60 11.17
CA LYS A 91 -27.92 12.09 12.55
C LYS A 91 -27.58 13.16 13.56
N VAL A 92 -26.58 13.99 13.29
CA VAL A 92 -26.14 15.07 14.16
C VAL A 92 -27.20 16.17 14.26
N ASN A 93 -27.80 16.56 13.14
CA ASN A 93 -28.77 17.64 13.03
C ASN A 93 -30.22 17.14 13.02
N LYS A 94 -30.48 15.88 13.40
CA LYS A 94 -31.82 15.24 13.37
C LYS A 94 -32.92 16.05 14.09
N GLY A 95 -32.55 16.86 15.09
CA GLY A 95 -33.48 17.71 15.84
C GLY A 95 -33.90 19.01 15.14
N LEU A 96 -33.36 19.31 13.96
CA LEU A 96 -33.64 20.50 13.17
C LEU A 96 -34.61 20.20 12.02
N ASN A 97 -35.49 21.16 11.76
CA ASN A 97 -36.34 21.21 10.57
C ASN A 97 -36.11 22.53 9.83
N ALA A 98 -36.57 22.64 8.58
CA ALA A 98 -36.37 23.83 7.75
C ALA A 98 -36.84 25.13 8.44
N SER A 99 -37.97 25.08 9.16
CA SER A 99 -38.52 26.26 9.87
C SER A 99 -37.68 26.72 11.07
N ALA A 100 -36.85 25.84 11.65
CA ALA A 100 -35.98 26.17 12.77
C ALA A 100 -34.66 26.80 12.35
N LEU A 101 -34.39 26.90 11.03
CA LEU A 101 -33.17 27.52 10.51
C LEU A 101 -33.28 29.04 10.54
N ALA A 102 -32.29 29.68 11.16
CA ALA A 102 -32.20 31.12 11.29
C ALA A 102 -30.79 31.61 10.92
N SER A 103 -30.71 32.87 10.44
CA SER A 103 -29.43 33.53 10.19
C SER A 103 -28.62 33.65 11.49
N GLY A 104 -27.31 33.45 11.38
CA GLY A 104 -26.37 33.41 12.50
C GLY A 104 -26.26 32.06 13.21
N MET A 105 -27.03 31.04 12.82
CA MET A 105 -26.85 29.68 13.36
C MET A 105 -25.59 29.02 12.79
N LEU A 106 -24.83 28.35 13.65
CA LEU A 106 -23.65 27.57 13.26
C LEU A 106 -24.00 26.08 13.21
N LEU A 107 -23.93 25.47 12.04
CA LEU A 107 -24.23 24.05 11.79
C LEU A 107 -23.02 23.30 11.24
N SER A 108 -23.01 21.98 11.39
CA SER A 108 -22.02 21.13 10.72
C SER A 108 -22.65 20.62 9.44
N GLY A 109 -21.95 20.79 8.33
CA GLY A 109 -22.34 20.28 7.03
C GLY A 109 -21.20 19.51 6.38
N ILE A 110 -21.54 18.72 5.38
CA ILE A 110 -20.56 17.97 4.59
C ILE A 110 -20.70 18.35 3.12
N VAL A 111 -19.58 18.50 2.42
CA VAL A 111 -19.59 18.77 0.97
C VAL A 111 -20.22 17.58 0.25
N SER A 112 -21.37 17.81 -0.39
CA SER A 112 -22.09 16.78 -1.15
C SER A 112 -21.70 16.77 -2.62
N SER A 113 -21.51 17.94 -3.22
CA SER A 113 -21.01 18.12 -4.58
C SER A 113 -20.23 19.42 -4.71
N VAL A 114 -19.37 19.48 -5.73
CA VAL A 114 -18.58 20.66 -6.11
C VAL A 114 -19.18 21.20 -7.40
N GLU A 115 -19.54 22.49 -7.42
CA GLU A 115 -20.18 23.18 -8.54
C GLU A 115 -19.29 24.34 -9.03
N ASP A 116 -19.52 24.85 -10.25
CA ASP A 116 -18.69 25.92 -10.83
C ASP A 116 -18.66 27.21 -9.96
N HIS A 117 -19.79 27.55 -9.36
CA HIS A 117 -19.99 28.80 -8.62
C HIS A 117 -19.94 28.63 -7.08
N GLY A 118 -19.70 27.41 -6.60
CA GLY A 118 -19.72 27.12 -5.17
C GLY A 118 -19.84 25.63 -4.85
N TYR A 119 -20.40 25.31 -3.70
CA TYR A 119 -20.50 23.94 -3.22
C TYR A 119 -21.90 23.69 -2.68
N LEU A 120 -22.44 22.50 -2.96
CA LEU A 120 -23.61 22.02 -2.25
C LEU A 120 -23.15 21.34 -0.96
N ILE A 121 -23.78 21.72 0.14
CA ILE A 121 -23.47 21.23 1.47
C ILE A 121 -24.68 20.46 2.00
N ASP A 122 -24.48 19.20 2.36
CA ASP A 122 -25.48 18.44 3.11
C ASP A 122 -25.39 18.84 4.59
N ILE A 123 -26.39 19.57 5.05
CA ILE A 123 -26.57 19.93 6.47
C ILE A 123 -27.49 18.95 7.22
N GLY A 124 -27.98 17.89 6.56
CA GLY A 124 -28.79 16.85 7.19
C GLY A 124 -30.21 17.26 7.57
N VAL A 125 -30.71 18.38 7.04
CA VAL A 125 -32.08 18.88 7.26
C VAL A 125 -32.94 18.56 6.04
N SER A 126 -33.97 17.73 6.22
CA SER A 126 -34.85 17.30 5.14
C SER A 126 -35.58 18.49 4.49
N GLY A 127 -35.53 18.57 3.16
CA GLY A 127 -36.22 19.61 2.38
C GLY A 127 -35.49 20.97 2.31
N THR A 128 -34.24 21.03 2.79
CA THR A 128 -33.40 22.23 2.72
C THR A 128 -32.23 22.01 1.78
N HIS A 129 -32.03 22.92 0.83
CA HIS A 129 -30.85 23.02 -0.01
C HIS A 129 -29.89 24.06 0.57
N ALA A 130 -28.70 23.63 0.97
CA ALA A 130 -27.69 24.52 1.49
C ALA A 130 -26.57 24.75 0.45
N PHE A 131 -26.34 26.01 0.11
CA PHE A 131 -25.35 26.42 -0.88
C PHE A 131 -24.26 27.26 -0.22
N LEU A 132 -23.01 26.92 -0.50
CA LEU A 132 -21.83 27.67 -0.09
C LEU A 132 -21.21 28.37 -1.30
N PRO A 133 -21.33 29.70 -1.42
CA PRO A 133 -20.72 30.45 -2.52
C PRO A 133 -19.19 30.37 -2.48
N ARG A 134 -18.53 30.25 -3.64
CA ARG A 134 -17.06 30.12 -3.72
C ARG A 134 -16.33 31.30 -3.08
N GLN A 135 -16.86 32.51 -3.19
CA GLN A 135 -16.31 33.72 -2.54
C GLN A 135 -16.23 33.57 -1.00
N LYS A 136 -17.23 32.96 -0.38
CA LYS A 136 -17.28 32.70 1.07
C LYS A 136 -16.43 31.50 1.52
N ALA A 137 -15.86 30.74 0.57
CA ALA A 137 -14.97 29.62 0.82
C ALA A 137 -13.48 29.94 0.55
N GLN A 138 -13.18 30.94 -0.29
CA GLN A 138 -11.81 31.25 -0.75
C GLN A 138 -10.82 31.49 0.39
N ASN A 139 -11.18 32.28 1.40
CA ASN A 139 -10.28 32.58 2.52
C ASN A 139 -9.94 31.33 3.32
N TYR A 140 -10.93 30.47 3.56
CA TYR A 140 -10.74 29.19 4.22
C TYR A 140 -9.84 28.26 3.39
N ILE A 141 -10.08 28.16 2.09
CA ILE A 141 -9.29 27.31 1.17
C ILE A 141 -7.83 27.75 1.13
N LYS A 142 -7.58 29.07 1.04
CA LYS A 142 -6.22 29.62 1.07
C LYS A 142 -5.51 29.33 2.40
N ALA A 143 -6.17 29.57 3.53
CA ALA A 143 -5.56 29.46 4.85
C ALA A 143 -5.38 28.00 5.33
N VAL A 144 -6.37 27.13 5.07
CA VAL A 144 -6.42 25.78 5.65
C VAL A 144 -6.02 24.71 4.65
N LYS A 145 -6.42 24.87 3.39
CA LYS A 145 -6.18 23.89 2.32
C LYS A 145 -5.01 24.25 1.41
N LYS A 146 -4.26 25.31 1.73
CA LYS A 146 -3.11 25.80 0.94
C LYS A 146 -3.47 25.98 -0.55
N GLY A 147 -4.72 26.35 -0.85
CA GLY A 147 -5.22 26.54 -2.22
C GLY A 147 -5.88 25.33 -2.88
N SER A 148 -5.87 24.14 -2.25
CA SER A 148 -6.59 22.97 -2.77
C SER A 148 -8.10 23.08 -2.54
N ASP A 149 -8.89 22.65 -3.54
CA ASP A 149 -10.35 22.75 -3.50
C ASP A 149 -10.98 21.85 -2.42
N LEU A 150 -12.22 22.15 -2.01
CA LEU A 150 -12.97 21.33 -1.06
C LEU A 150 -13.35 19.99 -1.70
N LYS A 151 -13.17 18.90 -0.95
CA LYS A 151 -13.43 17.53 -1.42
C LYS A 151 -14.79 17.02 -0.93
N ILE A 152 -15.45 16.18 -1.72
CA ILE A 152 -16.70 15.50 -1.33
C ILE A 152 -16.45 14.67 -0.07
N GLY A 153 -17.33 14.78 0.92
CA GLY A 153 -17.19 14.10 2.21
C GLY A 153 -16.50 14.94 3.29
N GLN A 154 -15.90 16.09 2.94
CA GLN A 154 -15.25 16.97 3.92
C GLN A 154 -16.26 17.63 4.87
N ASN A 155 -16.00 17.54 6.17
CA ASN A 155 -16.83 18.18 7.21
C ASN A 155 -16.45 19.66 7.41
N LEU A 156 -17.46 20.52 7.48
CA LEU A 156 -17.31 21.97 7.59
C LEU A 156 -18.22 22.53 8.67
N ASN A 157 -17.70 23.45 9.46
CA ASN A 157 -18.49 24.30 10.35
C ASN A 157 -19.01 25.50 9.55
N CYS A 158 -20.31 25.51 9.28
CA CYS A 158 -20.96 26.45 8.38
C CYS A 158 -21.84 27.42 9.18
N LEU A 159 -21.63 28.71 8.96
CA LEU A 159 -22.53 29.76 9.46
C LEU A 159 -23.65 29.99 8.44
N ILE A 160 -24.89 30.00 8.89
CA ILE A 160 -26.03 30.42 8.06
C ILE A 160 -26.01 31.93 7.93
N VAL A 161 -25.73 32.44 6.73
CA VAL A 161 -25.76 33.89 6.45
C VAL A 161 -27.17 34.34 6.13
N GLU A 162 -27.86 33.58 5.29
CA GLU A 162 -29.19 33.94 4.79
C GLU A 162 -30.11 32.72 4.72
N VAL A 163 -31.39 32.92 5.05
CA VAL A 163 -32.44 31.90 4.97
C VAL A 163 -33.55 32.40 4.06
N LYS A 164 -33.82 31.68 2.97
CA LYS A 164 -34.87 31.99 1.99
C LYS A 164 -35.98 30.94 2.04
N ASN A 165 -37.17 31.34 1.58
CA ASN A 165 -38.30 30.42 1.36
C ASN A 165 -38.64 29.56 2.58
N LYS A 166 -38.72 30.17 3.78
CA LYS A 166 -39.00 29.48 5.06
C LYS A 166 -38.04 28.31 5.35
N GLY A 167 -36.76 28.46 4.98
CA GLY A 167 -35.71 27.48 5.27
C GLY A 167 -35.48 26.42 4.20
N ARG A 168 -36.16 26.50 3.04
CA ARG A 168 -35.89 25.60 1.90
C ARG A 168 -34.56 25.86 1.23
N VAL A 169 -34.09 27.11 1.24
CA VAL A 169 -32.79 27.49 0.67
C VAL A 169 -32.02 28.27 1.73
N VAL A 170 -30.81 27.83 2.02
CA VAL A 170 -29.91 28.52 2.96
C VAL A 170 -28.56 28.78 2.33
N CYS A 171 -28.07 30.00 2.51
CA CYS A 171 -26.73 30.39 2.07
C CYS A 171 -25.77 30.30 3.25
N LEU A 172 -24.66 29.60 3.03
CA LEU A 172 -23.67 29.30 4.05
C LEU A 172 -22.40 30.15 3.86
N SER A 173 -21.66 30.28 4.94
CA SER A 173 -20.29 30.79 4.95
C SER A 173 -19.40 29.91 5.83
N ILE A 174 -18.15 29.72 5.39
CA ILE A 174 -17.09 29.03 6.15
C ILE A 174 -15.90 29.95 6.42
N ASP A 175 -16.09 31.26 6.23
CA ASP A 175 -15.04 32.24 6.51
C ASP A 175 -14.66 32.18 7.99
N ARG A 176 -13.35 32.09 8.28
CA ARG A 176 -12.85 31.91 9.65
C ARG A 176 -13.26 33.05 10.57
N SER A 177 -13.28 34.29 10.08
CA SER A 177 -13.61 35.45 10.90
C SER A 177 -15.09 35.45 11.25
N GLU A 178 -15.96 35.14 10.28
CA GLU A 178 -17.41 35.04 10.50
C GLU A 178 -17.77 33.88 11.44
N VAL A 179 -17.16 32.71 11.25
CA VAL A 179 -17.40 31.52 12.08
C VAL A 179 -16.89 31.75 13.51
N ALA A 180 -15.69 32.31 13.69
CA ALA A 180 -15.13 32.58 15.01
C ALA A 180 -15.89 33.68 15.79
N ALA A 181 -16.53 34.62 15.08
CA ALA A 181 -17.37 35.66 15.68
C ALA A 181 -18.80 35.18 16.01
N SER A 182 -19.20 34.01 15.51
CA SER A 182 -20.56 33.50 15.69
C SER A 182 -20.91 33.30 17.17
N LEU A 183 -22.12 33.73 17.54
CA LEU A 183 -22.64 33.69 18.90
C LEU A 183 -24.12 33.33 18.85
N ALA A 184 -24.52 32.30 19.60
CA ALA A 184 -25.92 31.96 19.78
C ALA A 184 -26.60 33.00 20.66
N THR A 185 -27.66 33.61 20.12
CA THR A 185 -28.46 34.65 20.79
C THR A 185 -29.93 34.23 20.87
N GLU A 186 -30.76 35.01 21.54
CA GLU A 186 -32.20 34.71 21.68
C GLU A 186 -32.96 34.84 20.35
N ARG A 187 -32.41 35.58 19.38
CA ARG A 187 -33.02 35.80 18.05
C ARG A 187 -33.22 34.51 17.25
N GLN A 188 -32.48 33.45 17.56
CA GLN A 188 -32.55 32.16 16.85
C GLN A 188 -33.52 31.14 17.47
N ASN A 189 -34.30 31.51 18.51
CA ASN A 189 -35.34 30.65 19.10
C ASN A 189 -34.86 29.22 19.46
N TRP A 190 -33.87 29.14 20.35
CA TRP A 190 -33.28 27.87 20.75
C TRP A 190 -34.21 27.01 21.62
N THR A 191 -34.23 25.72 21.33
CA THR A 191 -34.89 24.64 22.07
C THR A 191 -33.82 23.60 22.46
N LEU A 192 -34.14 22.69 23.38
CA LEU A 192 -33.21 21.63 23.76
C LEU A 192 -32.83 20.71 22.58
N SER A 193 -33.69 20.60 21.56
CA SER A 193 -33.45 19.75 20.38
C SER A 193 -32.58 20.41 19.31
N ASN A 194 -32.54 21.74 19.24
CA ASN A 194 -31.70 22.49 18.30
C ASN A 194 -30.44 23.09 18.94
N LEU A 195 -30.28 22.94 20.26
CA LEU A 195 -29.08 23.36 20.99
C LEU A 195 -27.93 22.38 20.70
N LEU A 196 -27.17 22.66 19.65
CA LEU A 196 -26.10 21.79 19.20
C LEU A 196 -24.78 22.03 19.94
N PRO A 197 -23.95 20.99 20.17
CA PRO A 197 -22.58 21.16 20.65
C PRO A 197 -21.74 22.07 19.73
N GLY A 198 -20.73 22.76 20.25
CA GLY A 198 -19.89 23.71 19.52
C GLY A 198 -20.47 25.13 19.39
N LEU A 199 -21.74 25.34 19.78
CA LEU A 199 -22.30 26.69 19.85
C LEU A 199 -21.69 27.44 21.03
N VAL A 200 -21.31 28.70 20.78
CA VAL A 200 -20.85 29.62 21.82
C VAL A 200 -22.01 30.50 22.25
N VAL A 201 -22.21 30.61 23.56
CA VAL A 201 -23.28 31.38 24.20
C VAL A 201 -22.69 32.38 25.18
N LYS A 202 -23.40 33.50 25.42
CA LYS A 202 -23.17 34.32 26.60
C LYS A 202 -23.86 33.67 27.79
N ALA A 203 -23.09 33.37 28.83
CA ALA A 203 -23.56 32.69 30.02
C ALA A 203 -23.21 33.50 31.28
N ARG A 204 -24.08 33.42 32.29
CA ARG A 204 -23.96 34.08 33.58
C ARG A 204 -23.69 33.05 34.67
N VAL A 205 -22.75 33.34 35.56
CA VAL A 205 -22.44 32.47 36.71
C VAL A 205 -23.57 32.51 37.72
N GLN A 206 -24.21 31.36 37.96
CA GLN A 206 -25.22 31.22 39.01
C GLN A 206 -24.59 30.76 40.33
N LYS A 207 -23.72 29.74 40.26
CA LYS A 207 -23.09 29.15 41.45
C LYS A 207 -21.75 28.55 41.11
N VAL A 208 -20.74 28.84 41.93
CA VAL A 208 -19.42 28.22 41.88
C VAL A 208 -19.36 27.11 42.93
N ALA A 209 -18.99 25.89 42.52
CA ALA A 209 -18.81 24.76 43.41
C ALA A 209 -17.44 24.09 43.14
N PRO A 210 -16.89 23.31 44.09
CA PRO A 210 -15.55 22.72 43.94
C PRO A 210 -15.39 21.76 42.75
N LEU A 211 -16.49 21.17 42.27
CA LEU A 211 -16.50 20.21 41.16
C LEU A 211 -16.94 20.82 39.82
N GLY A 212 -17.32 22.10 39.82
CA GLY A 212 -17.81 22.76 38.61
C GLY A 212 -18.60 24.05 38.87
N ILE A 213 -18.93 24.73 37.78
CA ILE A 213 -19.65 26.01 37.77
C ILE A 213 -21.01 25.81 37.12
N LYS A 214 -22.07 26.28 37.77
CA LYS A 214 -23.42 26.30 37.23
C LYS A 214 -23.67 27.64 36.55
N LEU A 215 -24.08 27.61 35.28
CA LEU A 215 -24.28 28.77 34.44
C LEU A 215 -25.72 28.85 33.94
N THR A 216 -26.24 30.06 33.75
CA THR A 216 -27.49 30.31 33.02
C THR A 216 -27.21 31.03 31.70
N PHE A 217 -27.95 30.72 30.64
CA PHE A 217 -27.73 31.29 29.31
C PHE A 217 -29.03 31.26 28.49
N LEU A 218 -29.10 32.10 27.45
CA LEU A 218 -30.27 32.21 26.54
C LEU A 218 -31.60 32.32 27.32
N SER A 219 -31.60 33.10 28.40
CA SER A 219 -32.69 33.36 29.37
C SER A 219 -33.27 32.16 30.13
N SER A 220 -33.43 30.99 29.52
CA SER A 220 -34.15 29.84 30.10
C SER A 220 -33.28 28.62 30.38
N PHE A 221 -32.07 28.54 29.82
CA PHE A 221 -31.25 27.34 29.92
C PHE A 221 -30.27 27.42 31.08
N THR A 222 -30.02 26.25 31.66
CA THR A 222 -29.02 26.06 32.71
C THR A 222 -28.01 25.02 32.24
N GLY A 223 -26.73 25.33 32.39
CA GLY A 223 -25.63 24.45 32.06
C GLY A 223 -24.65 24.27 33.21
N ILE A 224 -23.81 23.24 33.09
CA ILE A 224 -22.77 22.91 34.07
C ILE A 224 -21.43 22.83 33.34
N VAL A 225 -20.42 23.51 33.88
CA VAL A 225 -19.02 23.39 33.49
C VAL A 225 -18.35 22.53 34.56
N ASP A 226 -17.75 21.40 34.19
CA ASP A 226 -17.00 20.60 35.15
C ASP A 226 -15.59 21.16 35.35
N PHE A 227 -14.95 20.77 36.45
CA PHE A 227 -13.61 21.24 36.83
C PHE A 227 -12.52 21.05 35.75
N MET A 228 -12.64 20.07 34.84
CA MET A 228 -11.68 19.85 33.75
C MET A 228 -11.86 20.84 32.59
N HIS A 229 -12.99 21.54 32.53
CA HIS A 229 -13.37 22.43 31.44
C HIS A 229 -13.54 23.89 31.86
N VAL A 230 -13.09 24.23 33.08
CA VAL A 230 -12.91 25.60 33.56
C VAL A 230 -11.62 26.20 32.97
N ASP A 231 -11.59 27.52 32.77
CA ASP A 231 -10.38 28.23 32.38
C ASP A 231 -9.27 28.07 33.43
N GLN A 232 -8.08 27.65 33.00
CA GLN A 232 -6.95 27.33 33.87
C GLN A 232 -6.41 28.57 34.56
N GLU A 233 -6.35 29.71 33.86
CA GLU A 233 -5.81 30.97 34.39
C GLU A 233 -6.73 31.59 35.45
N LYS A 234 -8.02 31.27 35.41
CA LYS A 234 -9.04 31.82 36.30
C LYS A 234 -9.56 30.81 37.31
N SER A 235 -8.90 29.65 37.46
CA SER A 235 -9.38 28.58 38.33
C SER A 235 -9.65 29.14 39.74
N MET A 236 -10.92 29.19 40.14
CA MET A 236 -11.46 29.71 41.41
C MET A 236 -11.75 31.23 41.52
N ASN A 237 -11.47 32.05 40.51
CA ASN A 237 -11.72 33.51 40.51
C ASN A 237 -13.02 33.92 39.81
N TYR A 238 -14.06 33.08 39.87
CA TYR A 238 -15.35 33.39 39.29
C TYR A 238 -16.28 33.98 40.33
N SER A 239 -16.78 35.18 40.09
CA SER A 239 -17.81 35.78 40.93
C SER A 239 -19.21 35.33 40.47
N PRO A 240 -20.17 35.16 41.41
CA PRO A 240 -21.58 35.09 41.06
C PRO A 240 -21.98 36.28 40.16
N ASP A 241 -22.89 36.04 39.23
CA ASP A 241 -23.40 36.99 38.23
C ASP A 241 -22.42 37.49 37.16
N GLN A 242 -21.16 37.04 37.19
CA GLN A 242 -20.21 37.32 36.12
C GLN A 242 -20.70 36.78 34.77
N VAL A 243 -20.65 37.60 33.73
CA VAL A 243 -21.01 37.22 32.36
C VAL A 243 -19.75 36.85 31.57
N MET A 244 -19.80 35.73 30.86
CA MET A 244 -18.69 35.22 30.05
C MET A 244 -19.19 34.46 28.83
N LYS A 245 -18.29 34.17 27.89
CA LYS A 245 -18.57 33.23 26.80
C LYS A 245 -18.37 31.80 27.29
N ALA A 246 -19.25 30.90 26.87
CA ALA A 246 -19.14 29.48 27.13
C ALA A 246 -19.50 28.69 25.87
N CYS A 247 -18.83 27.57 25.63
CA CYS A 247 -19.09 26.70 24.48
C CYS A 247 -19.84 25.43 24.93
N ILE A 248 -20.85 25.01 24.17
CA ILE A 248 -21.64 23.82 24.47
C ILE A 248 -20.85 22.57 24.11
N LEU A 249 -20.53 21.73 25.10
CA LEU A 249 -19.85 20.46 24.88
C LEU A 249 -20.79 19.30 24.59
N SER A 250 -21.92 19.24 25.30
CA SER A 250 -22.88 18.16 25.08
C SER A 250 -24.26 18.55 25.62
N VAL A 251 -25.28 17.99 24.99
CA VAL A 251 -26.66 18.14 25.44
C VAL A 251 -27.22 16.75 25.66
N HIS A 252 -27.62 16.48 26.90
CA HIS A 252 -28.23 15.21 27.25
C HIS A 252 -29.76 15.32 27.15
N PRO A 253 -30.41 14.65 26.18
CA PRO A 253 -31.84 14.86 25.93
C PRO A 253 -32.72 14.40 27.12
N THR A 254 -32.39 13.28 27.76
CA THR A 254 -33.20 12.71 28.85
C THR A 254 -33.11 13.52 30.16
N SER A 255 -31.89 13.81 30.63
CA SER A 255 -31.67 14.60 31.85
C SER A 255 -31.81 16.11 31.63
N LYS A 256 -31.92 16.56 30.38
CA LYS A 256 -31.93 17.98 29.98
C LYS A 256 -30.72 18.78 30.45
N VAL A 257 -29.64 18.09 30.85
CA VAL A 257 -28.40 18.72 31.31
C VAL A 257 -27.57 19.14 30.10
N VAL A 258 -27.21 20.42 30.07
CA VAL A 258 -26.27 20.98 29.11
C VAL A 258 -24.89 21.09 29.77
N ARG A 259 -23.87 20.49 29.15
CA ARG A 259 -22.48 20.68 29.59
C ARG A 259 -21.81 21.74 28.75
N LEU A 260 -21.06 22.60 29.42
CA LEU A 260 -20.39 23.76 28.85
C LEU A 260 -18.87 23.67 29.12
N THR A 261 -18.07 24.38 28.32
CA THR A 261 -16.66 24.64 28.59
C THR A 261 -16.36 26.12 28.54
N LEU A 262 -15.41 26.54 29.38
CA LEU A 262 -14.87 27.91 29.47
C LEU A 262 -13.43 27.98 28.96
N ARG A 263 -12.89 26.89 28.41
CA ARG A 263 -11.53 26.85 27.86
C ARG A 263 -11.42 27.69 26.60
N GLN A 264 -10.39 28.53 26.52
CA GLN A 264 -10.22 29.53 25.46
C GLN A 264 -10.23 28.92 24.05
N ALA A 265 -9.61 27.75 23.86
CA ALA A 265 -9.57 27.05 22.58
C ALA A 265 -10.95 26.74 21.96
N PHE A 266 -12.00 26.62 22.79
CA PHE A 266 -13.35 26.27 22.35
C PHE A 266 -14.30 27.46 22.30
N LEU A 267 -13.88 28.64 22.78
CA LEU A 267 -14.69 29.87 22.76
C LEU A 267 -14.74 30.55 21.39
N HIS A 268 -13.90 30.10 20.47
CA HIS A 268 -13.86 30.53 19.07
C HIS A 268 -14.24 29.35 18.18
N PRO A 269 -15.47 29.30 17.64
CA PRO A 269 -15.87 28.23 16.75
C PRO A 269 -14.94 28.15 15.53
N GLY A 270 -14.59 26.94 15.12
CA GLY A 270 -13.63 26.70 14.04
C GLY A 270 -12.15 26.87 14.44
N GLY A 271 -11.86 27.21 15.69
CA GLY A 271 -10.53 27.09 16.27
C GLY A 271 -10.09 25.63 16.44
N SER A 272 -8.80 25.44 16.72
CA SER A 272 -8.20 24.15 17.04
C SER A 272 -7.62 24.18 18.46
N PRO A 273 -7.85 23.14 19.27
CA PRO A 273 -7.18 23.01 20.57
C PRO A 273 -5.67 22.99 20.46
N ASN A 274 -5.00 23.38 21.55
CA ASN A 274 -3.55 23.27 21.64
C ASN A 274 -3.11 21.81 21.49
N GLN A 275 -2.02 21.59 20.75
CA GLN A 275 -1.41 20.27 20.61
C GLN A 275 -0.16 20.20 21.49
N LEU A 276 0.03 19.08 22.18
CA LEU A 276 1.28 18.82 22.89
C LEU A 276 2.39 18.59 21.86
N SER A 277 3.61 19.08 22.15
CA SER A 277 4.79 18.70 21.38
C SER A 277 4.99 17.18 21.45
N SER A 278 5.34 16.56 20.31
CA SER A 278 5.59 15.10 20.23
C SER A 278 6.62 14.64 21.25
N ASP A 279 7.59 15.50 21.55
CA ASP A 279 8.79 15.16 22.30
C ASP A 279 8.53 14.91 23.80
N ARG A 280 7.40 15.40 24.32
CA ARG A 280 6.97 15.17 25.71
C ARG A 280 6.15 13.88 25.85
N MET A 281 5.58 13.36 24.77
CA MET A 281 4.81 12.12 24.83
C MET A 281 5.72 10.95 25.21
N GLY A 282 5.33 10.16 26.20
CA GLY A 282 6.16 9.06 26.70
C GLY A 282 7.27 9.50 27.65
N ALA A 283 7.50 10.80 27.87
CA ALA A 283 8.51 11.27 28.81
C ALA A 283 8.17 10.89 30.26
N VAL A 284 9.21 10.58 31.03
CA VAL A 284 9.13 10.34 32.47
C VAL A 284 9.46 11.65 33.18
N VAL A 285 8.51 12.14 33.96
CA VAL A 285 8.65 13.34 34.78
C VAL A 285 8.96 12.89 36.20
N GLU A 286 10.17 13.21 36.67
CA GLU A 286 10.67 12.80 37.99
C GLU A 286 9.87 13.46 39.13
N GLU A 287 9.52 14.73 38.98
CA GLU A 287 8.79 15.49 39.98
C GLU A 287 7.53 16.14 39.38
N SER A 288 6.36 15.52 39.60
CA SER A 288 5.06 16.12 39.30
C SER A 288 4.31 16.44 40.60
N THR A 289 3.76 17.65 40.72
CA THR A 289 3.15 18.14 41.97
C THR A 289 1.63 17.98 41.92
N VAL A 290 1.03 17.36 42.93
CA VAL A 290 -0.43 17.23 43.02
C VAL A 290 -1.07 18.60 43.28
N LYS A 291 -1.98 19.03 42.40
CA LYS A 291 -2.81 20.24 42.59
C LYS A 291 -4.15 19.93 43.23
N ALA A 292 -4.78 18.84 42.79
CA ALA A 292 -6.10 18.46 43.28
C ALA A 292 -6.28 16.93 43.24
N PHE A 293 -7.03 16.40 44.21
CA PHE A 293 -7.41 15.00 44.22
C PHE A 293 -8.92 14.84 44.41
N TYR A 294 -9.53 14.09 43.50
CA TYR A 294 -10.95 13.80 43.50
C TYR A 294 -11.17 12.30 43.66
N LYS A 295 -11.74 11.90 44.81
CA LYS A 295 -11.92 10.50 45.22
C LYS A 295 -12.58 9.60 44.16
N GLN A 296 -13.47 10.16 43.34
CA GLN A 296 -14.20 9.42 42.30
C GLN A 296 -13.57 9.48 40.91
N PHE A 297 -12.70 10.46 40.62
CA PHE A 297 -12.23 10.74 39.27
C PHE A 297 -10.74 10.47 39.08
N GLY A 298 -9.89 10.93 40.01
CA GLY A 298 -8.44 10.86 39.86
C GLY A 298 -7.74 12.03 40.54
N ALA A 299 -6.50 12.31 40.12
CA ALA A 299 -5.72 13.44 40.60
C ALA A 299 -5.25 14.31 39.43
N ILE A 300 -5.19 15.62 39.67
CA ILE A 300 -4.56 16.61 38.79
C ILE A 300 -3.16 16.87 39.32
N PHE A 301 -2.19 16.83 38.42
CA PHE A 301 -0.79 17.14 38.65
C PHE A 301 -0.41 18.37 37.83
N GLU A 302 0.56 19.11 38.32
CA GLU A 302 1.35 20.07 37.56
C GLU A 302 2.69 19.42 37.26
N LEU A 303 3.08 19.40 35.99
CA LEU A 303 4.36 18.87 35.53
C LEU A 303 5.47 19.90 35.79
N ASP A 304 6.71 19.48 35.52
CA ASP A 304 7.94 20.27 35.63
C ASP A 304 7.94 21.57 34.81
N ASP A 305 7.19 21.62 33.70
CA ASP A 305 7.03 22.78 32.82
C ASP A 305 5.79 23.65 33.14
N GLY A 306 5.07 23.34 34.24
CA GLY A 306 3.82 24.00 34.60
C GLY A 306 2.58 23.45 33.87
N THR A 307 2.73 22.50 32.94
CA THR A 307 1.59 21.90 32.23
C THR A 307 0.75 21.06 33.18
N LEU A 308 -0.58 21.17 33.07
CA LEU A 308 -1.49 20.33 33.86
C LEU A 308 -1.64 18.93 33.26
N ALA A 309 -1.62 17.94 34.14
CA ALA A 309 -1.78 16.54 33.83
C ALA A 309 -2.86 15.88 34.70
N PHE A 310 -3.56 14.90 34.16
CA PHE A 310 -4.59 14.15 34.86
C PHE A 310 -4.25 12.67 34.91
N ALA A 311 -4.26 12.10 36.12
CA ALA A 311 -4.17 10.66 36.32
C ALA A 311 -5.50 10.10 36.82
N ARG A 312 -6.12 9.22 36.05
CA ARG A 312 -7.30 8.47 36.48
C ARG A 312 -6.95 7.57 37.66
N LEU A 313 -7.94 7.21 38.49
CA LEU A 313 -7.75 6.28 39.61
C LEU A 313 -7.00 4.99 39.24
N LYS A 314 -7.23 4.43 38.04
CA LYS A 314 -6.55 3.23 37.53
C LYS A 314 -5.07 3.40 37.20
N HIS A 315 -4.58 4.64 37.15
CA HIS A 315 -3.21 5.02 36.81
C HIS A 315 -2.43 5.53 38.04
N LEU A 316 -3.09 5.73 39.18
CA LEU A 316 -2.46 6.17 40.43
C LEU A 316 -1.82 5.03 41.24
N SER A 317 -2.29 3.78 41.08
CA SER A 317 -1.74 2.62 41.79
C SER A 317 -1.79 1.35 40.95
N LYS A 318 -1.04 0.33 41.37
CA LYS A 318 -1.02 -1.00 40.73
C LYS A 318 -2.42 -1.64 40.72
N THR A 319 -3.18 -1.52 41.82
CA THR A 319 -4.55 -2.05 41.96
C THR A 319 -5.45 -1.09 42.76
N ARG A 320 -6.77 -1.07 42.49
CA ARG A 320 -7.74 -0.26 43.25
C ARG A 320 -7.72 -0.55 44.77
N LYS A 321 -7.39 -1.79 45.15
CA LYS A 321 -7.33 -2.23 46.56
C LYS A 321 -6.09 -1.73 47.31
N SER A 322 -5.00 -1.39 46.61
CA SER A 322 -3.75 -0.87 47.20
C SER A 322 -3.68 0.66 47.20
N PHE A 323 -4.74 1.34 46.77
CA PHE A 323 -4.76 2.79 46.62
C PHE A 323 -4.91 3.50 47.97
N LYS A 324 -3.96 4.38 48.32
CA LYS A 324 -3.99 5.22 49.52
C LYS A 324 -4.22 6.70 49.13
N PRO A 325 -5.44 7.25 49.31
CA PRO A 325 -5.74 8.64 48.96
C PRO A 325 -4.86 9.68 49.65
N ILE A 326 -4.36 9.37 50.85
CA ILE A 326 -3.53 10.26 51.68
C ILE A 326 -2.23 10.68 50.98
N LEU A 327 -1.72 9.86 50.05
CA LEU A 327 -0.50 10.14 49.29
C LEU A 327 -0.70 11.24 48.23
N PHE A 328 -1.96 11.60 47.93
CA PHE A 328 -2.32 12.56 46.89
C PHE A 328 -2.89 13.84 47.48
N LYS A 329 -2.35 14.29 48.62
CA LYS A 329 -2.63 15.62 49.14
C LYS A 329 -2.00 16.67 48.22
N SER A 330 -2.62 17.86 48.15
CA SER A 330 -2.09 18.98 47.39
C SER A 330 -0.65 19.30 47.83
N GLY A 331 0.25 19.53 46.88
CA GLY A 331 1.67 19.79 47.09
C GLY A 331 2.57 18.55 47.14
N CYS A 332 2.03 17.33 47.24
CA CYS A 332 2.85 16.12 47.19
C CYS A 332 3.46 15.91 45.80
N LYS A 333 4.74 15.52 45.74
CA LYS A 333 5.44 15.21 44.49
C LYS A 333 5.43 13.72 44.20
N HIS A 334 5.24 13.37 42.92
CA HIS A 334 5.26 11.99 42.43
C HIS A 334 5.98 11.88 41.10
N LYS A 335 6.68 10.76 40.89
CA LYS A 335 7.21 10.38 39.58
C LYS A 335 6.09 9.83 38.71
N CYS A 336 5.96 10.32 37.48
CA CYS A 336 4.94 9.86 36.55
C CYS A 336 5.48 9.80 35.11
N ARG A 337 4.73 9.10 34.25
CA ARG A 337 5.00 9.09 32.81
C ARG A 337 3.81 9.64 32.04
N ILE A 338 4.07 10.50 31.07
CA ILE A 338 3.07 11.02 30.14
C ILE A 338 2.67 9.90 29.18
N ILE A 339 1.41 9.49 29.22
CA ILE A 339 0.91 8.36 28.42
C ILE A 339 0.08 8.78 27.22
N ASP A 340 -0.63 9.90 27.33
CA ASP A 340 -1.52 10.39 26.30
C ASP A 340 -1.76 11.89 26.48
N TYR A 341 -2.38 12.55 25.50
CA TYR A 341 -2.84 13.92 25.61
C TYR A 341 -4.32 14.02 25.21
N SER A 342 -5.15 14.61 26.08
CA SER A 342 -6.56 14.83 25.78
C SER A 342 -6.74 16.18 25.08
N LEU A 343 -6.98 16.17 23.77
CA LEU A 343 -7.25 17.39 22.99
C LEU A 343 -8.51 18.12 23.48
N MET A 344 -9.53 17.38 23.92
CA MET A 344 -10.76 17.98 24.44
C MET A 344 -10.58 18.64 25.81
N ASP A 345 -9.73 18.06 26.67
CA ASP A 345 -9.51 18.57 28.02
C ASP A 345 -8.23 19.43 28.12
N GLU A 346 -7.49 19.63 27.02
CA GLU A 346 -6.18 20.28 26.93
C GLU A 346 -5.23 19.92 28.09
N MET A 347 -5.11 18.63 28.38
CA MET A 347 -4.32 18.12 29.50
C MET A 347 -3.59 16.84 29.14
N CYS A 348 -2.37 16.72 29.67
CA CYS A 348 -1.62 15.49 29.64
C CYS A 348 -2.35 14.42 30.46
N ILE A 349 -2.38 13.19 29.96
CA ILE A 349 -2.82 12.03 30.72
C ILE A 349 -1.56 11.33 31.20
N VAL A 350 -1.44 11.12 32.51
CA VAL A 350 -0.23 10.52 33.11
C VAL A 350 -0.53 9.23 33.86
N SER A 351 0.51 8.42 34.04
CA SER A 351 0.47 7.18 34.79
C SER A 351 1.62 7.10 35.80
N LEU A 352 1.26 6.80 37.05
CA LEU A 352 2.20 6.60 38.17
C LEU A 352 2.51 5.11 38.39
N LYS A 353 1.98 4.23 37.53
CA LYS A 353 2.27 2.79 37.60
C LYS A 353 3.74 2.54 37.25
N TYR A 354 4.44 1.90 38.18
CA TYR A 354 5.83 1.46 37.98
C TYR A 354 6.06 0.73 36.65
N GLN A 355 5.19 -0.23 36.29
CA GLN A 355 5.30 -0.97 35.02
C GLN A 355 5.18 -0.09 33.76
N VAL A 356 4.52 1.06 33.86
CA VAL A 356 4.35 2.01 32.75
C VAL A 356 5.52 3.00 32.73
N ILE A 357 5.99 3.43 33.90
CA ILE A 357 7.15 4.32 34.04
C ILE A 357 8.40 3.62 33.48
N GLU A 358 8.67 2.39 33.91
CA GLU A 358 9.83 1.59 33.49
C GLU A 358 9.65 0.92 32.11
N ALA A 359 8.49 1.05 31.47
CA ALA A 359 8.27 0.41 30.17
C ALA A 359 9.28 0.94 29.15
N ARG A 360 9.99 0.07 28.45
CA ARG A 360 10.93 0.53 27.42
C ARG A 360 10.21 1.19 26.24
N PHE A 361 9.03 0.70 25.88
CA PHE A 361 8.25 1.16 24.73
C PHE A 361 6.81 1.41 25.15
N LEU A 362 6.28 2.59 24.80
CA LEU A 362 4.89 2.98 25.02
C LEU A 362 4.16 3.16 23.69
N GLN A 363 4.81 3.77 22.71
CA GLN A 363 4.28 4.03 21.38
C GLN A 363 5.07 3.29 20.29
N TYR A 364 4.49 3.19 19.10
CA TYR A 364 5.19 2.63 17.94
C TYR A 364 6.43 3.46 17.55
N GLN A 365 6.42 4.77 17.83
CA GLN A 365 7.55 5.68 17.58
C GLN A 365 8.79 5.35 18.43
N ASP A 366 8.59 4.75 19.61
CA ASP A 366 9.70 4.36 20.50
C ASP A 366 10.47 3.14 19.96
N ILE A 367 9.90 2.41 19.00
CA ILE A 367 10.43 1.16 18.48
C ILE A 367 11.11 1.42 17.14
N HIS A 368 12.41 1.16 17.08
CA HIS A 368 13.20 1.34 15.86
C HIS A 368 13.41 0.00 15.15
N THR A 369 13.56 0.08 13.83
CA THR A 369 13.87 -1.08 13.01
C THR A 369 15.20 -1.72 13.46
N GLY A 370 15.22 -3.04 13.63
CA GLY A 370 16.37 -3.78 14.13
C GLY A 370 16.41 -3.98 15.64
N ASP A 371 15.56 -3.30 16.43
CA ASP A 371 15.47 -3.50 17.87
C ASP A 371 15.08 -4.93 18.24
N VAL A 372 15.63 -5.44 19.34
CA VAL A 372 15.22 -6.72 19.92
C VAL A 372 14.22 -6.44 21.04
N VAL A 373 13.01 -6.95 20.88
CA VAL A 373 11.87 -6.73 21.78
C VAL A 373 11.35 -8.06 22.32
N GLN A 374 10.81 -8.04 23.54
CA GLN A 374 10.12 -9.19 24.11
C GLN A 374 8.62 -8.93 24.08
N GLY A 375 7.83 -9.90 23.63
CA GLY A 375 6.38 -9.78 23.57
C GLY A 375 5.67 -11.09 23.88
N LYS A 376 4.36 -11.01 24.14
CA LYS A 376 3.52 -12.17 24.41
C LYS A 376 2.66 -12.52 23.20
N VAL A 377 2.54 -13.80 22.88
CA VAL A 377 1.68 -14.27 21.79
C VAL A 377 0.22 -13.93 22.12
N PHE A 378 -0.41 -13.14 21.26
CA PHE A 378 -1.80 -12.69 21.42
C PHE A 378 -2.76 -13.55 20.60
N ALA A 379 -2.40 -13.87 19.35
CA ALA A 379 -3.22 -14.68 18.46
C ALA A 379 -2.36 -15.37 17.39
N LEU A 380 -2.82 -16.50 16.87
CA LEU A 380 -2.25 -17.19 15.72
C LEU A 380 -3.26 -17.11 14.56
N LYS A 381 -2.81 -16.68 13.39
CA LYS A 381 -3.61 -16.59 12.15
C LYS A 381 -2.86 -17.27 11.00
N PRO A 382 -3.53 -17.62 9.88
CA PRO A 382 -2.86 -18.22 8.73
C PRO A 382 -1.71 -17.36 8.17
N ILE A 383 -1.88 -16.03 8.21
CA ILE A 383 -0.85 -15.07 7.76
C ILE A 383 0.37 -14.98 8.70
N GLY A 384 0.26 -15.47 9.94
CA GLY A 384 1.33 -15.38 10.94
C GLY A 384 0.84 -15.24 12.39
N MET A 385 1.79 -15.04 13.29
CA MET A 385 1.57 -14.90 14.73
C MET A 385 1.52 -13.43 15.15
N GLN A 386 0.48 -13.03 15.88
CA GLN A 386 0.39 -11.69 16.47
C GLN A 386 1.02 -11.68 17.86
N VAL A 387 1.95 -10.77 18.08
CA VAL A 387 2.68 -10.62 19.34
C VAL A 387 2.39 -9.24 19.92
N LYS A 388 1.98 -9.21 21.20
CA LYS A 388 1.81 -7.98 21.97
C LYS A 388 3.14 -7.62 22.64
N VAL A 389 3.80 -6.56 22.16
CA VAL A 389 5.10 -6.10 22.69
C VAL A 389 4.90 -5.26 23.94
N ALA A 390 3.97 -4.30 23.88
CA ALA A 390 3.62 -3.42 24.98
C ALA A 390 2.11 -3.18 25.02
N ASP A 391 1.65 -2.40 26.01
CA ASP A 391 0.24 -2.12 26.20
C ASP A 391 -0.30 -1.17 25.11
N GLY A 392 -0.86 -1.73 24.05
CA GLY A 392 -1.34 -0.98 22.87
C GLY A 392 -0.49 -1.17 21.63
N ILE A 393 0.68 -1.81 21.74
CA ILE A 393 1.56 -2.14 20.60
C ILE A 393 1.42 -3.62 20.27
N LYS A 394 0.89 -3.89 19.08
CA LYS A 394 0.79 -5.23 18.50
C LYS A 394 1.66 -5.29 17.25
N GLY A 395 2.45 -6.36 17.13
CA GLY A 395 3.21 -6.68 15.93
C GLY A 395 2.78 -8.01 15.32
N LEU A 396 3.01 -8.15 14.02
CA LEU A 396 2.79 -9.37 13.26
C LEU A 396 4.14 -10.03 12.98
N VAL A 397 4.27 -11.31 13.30
CA VAL A 397 5.35 -12.18 12.86
C VAL A 397 4.80 -13.02 11.70
N PRO A 398 5.22 -12.77 10.45
CA PRO A 398 4.76 -13.56 9.30
C PRO A 398 5.12 -15.04 9.45
N SER A 399 4.38 -15.93 8.78
CA SER A 399 4.58 -17.39 8.82
C SER A 399 6.04 -17.80 8.53
N LEU A 400 6.67 -17.17 7.53
CA LEU A 400 8.08 -17.39 7.15
C LEU A 400 9.09 -16.99 8.24
N HIS A 401 8.69 -16.15 9.19
CA HIS A 401 9.56 -15.59 10.24
C HIS A 401 9.31 -16.20 11.63
N LEU A 402 8.49 -17.24 11.73
CA LEU A 402 8.24 -17.95 12.99
C LEU A 402 9.45 -18.75 13.49
N ALA A 403 10.27 -19.28 12.58
CA ALA A 403 11.47 -20.04 12.91
C ALA A 403 12.46 -20.02 11.75
N ASP A 404 13.69 -20.47 11.99
CA ASP A 404 14.70 -20.63 10.94
C ASP A 404 14.34 -21.76 9.95
N VAL A 405 13.52 -22.72 10.40
CA VAL A 405 12.99 -23.83 9.58
C VAL A 405 11.51 -23.59 9.32
N VAL A 406 11.02 -23.95 8.13
CA VAL A 406 9.61 -23.84 7.75
C VAL A 406 8.76 -24.75 8.65
N LEU A 407 7.84 -24.15 9.42
CA LEU A 407 6.95 -24.88 10.32
C LEU A 407 5.65 -25.24 9.58
N LYS A 408 5.36 -26.54 9.43
CA LYS A 408 4.07 -27.00 8.90
C LYS A 408 2.91 -26.75 9.87
N GLN A 409 3.18 -26.75 11.18
CA GLN A 409 2.18 -26.54 12.23
C GLN A 409 2.72 -25.58 13.32
N PRO A 410 2.46 -24.27 13.19
CA PRO A 410 2.87 -23.25 14.16
C PRO A 410 2.31 -23.47 15.58
N GLU A 411 1.07 -23.98 15.67
CA GLU A 411 0.31 -24.16 16.93
C GLU A 411 0.98 -25.14 17.90
N LYS A 412 1.76 -26.09 17.40
CA LYS A 412 2.50 -27.04 18.26
C LYS A 412 3.68 -26.38 18.97
N LYS A 413 4.21 -25.28 18.44
CA LYS A 413 5.41 -24.62 18.95
C LYS A 413 5.10 -23.37 19.78
N TYR A 414 4.05 -22.66 19.43
CA TYR A 414 3.66 -21.42 20.09
C TYR A 414 2.23 -21.51 20.57
N ASN A 415 2.02 -21.21 21.85
CA ASN A 415 0.71 -21.11 22.46
C ASN A 415 0.34 -19.65 22.73
N ILE A 416 -0.95 -19.36 22.81
CA ILE A 416 -1.44 -18.05 23.19
C ILE A 416 -0.98 -17.74 24.63
N GLY A 417 -0.32 -16.61 24.82
CA GLY A 417 0.25 -16.17 26.10
C GLY A 417 1.77 -16.36 26.24
N ASP A 418 2.40 -17.16 25.38
CA ASP A 418 3.83 -17.44 25.46
C ASP A 418 4.68 -16.18 25.29
N ALA A 419 5.75 -16.07 26.07
CA ALA A 419 6.70 -14.96 25.95
C ALA A 419 7.76 -15.30 24.89
N VAL A 420 7.82 -14.50 23.82
CA VAL A 420 8.73 -14.67 22.70
C VAL A 420 9.66 -13.47 22.55
N ARG A 421 10.94 -13.74 22.29
CA ARG A 421 11.91 -12.71 21.87
C ARG A 421 11.80 -12.54 20.36
N CYS A 422 11.66 -11.29 19.92
CA CYS A 422 11.47 -10.93 18.53
C CYS A 422 12.48 -9.83 18.15
N ARG A 423 12.83 -9.74 16.87
CA ARG A 423 13.55 -8.60 16.31
C ARG A 423 12.64 -7.83 15.36
N VAL A 424 12.70 -6.51 15.37
CA VAL A 424 11.86 -5.64 14.53
C VAL A 424 12.38 -5.64 13.10
N LEU A 425 11.58 -6.10 12.15
CA LEU A 425 11.89 -6.07 10.72
C LEU A 425 11.47 -4.76 10.04
N GLU A 426 10.29 -4.26 10.40
CA GLU A 426 9.68 -3.06 9.84
C GLU A 426 8.82 -2.41 10.93
N CYS A 427 8.93 -1.09 11.11
CA CYS A 427 8.08 -0.32 11.98
C CYS A 427 7.54 0.89 11.20
N ASN A 428 6.23 0.94 11.00
CA ASN A 428 5.53 2.11 10.49
C ASN A 428 4.59 2.64 11.59
N PRO A 429 4.99 3.71 12.31
CA PRO A 429 4.19 4.29 13.38
C PRO A 429 2.84 4.86 12.91
N ALA A 430 2.79 5.48 11.72
CA ALA A 430 1.58 6.10 11.20
C ALA A 430 0.47 5.07 10.92
N GLY A 431 0.85 3.95 10.29
CA GLY A 431 -0.07 2.83 10.01
C GLY A 431 -0.25 1.85 11.19
N LYS A 432 0.36 2.10 12.35
CA LYS A 432 0.42 1.17 13.51
C LYS A 432 0.87 -0.25 13.10
N LYS A 433 1.73 -0.34 12.09
CA LYS A 433 2.20 -1.60 11.50
C LYS A 433 3.58 -1.89 12.07
N LEU A 434 3.69 -3.02 12.76
CA LEU A 434 4.96 -3.52 13.31
C LEU A 434 5.16 -4.96 12.83
N ILE A 435 6.17 -5.19 12.01
CA ILE A 435 6.53 -6.53 11.50
C ILE A 435 7.75 -7.02 12.26
N LEU A 436 7.64 -8.24 12.79
CA LEU A 436 8.61 -8.83 13.70
C LEU A 436 9.13 -10.17 13.15
N THR A 437 10.31 -10.58 13.59
CA THR A 437 10.87 -11.91 13.32
C THR A 437 11.24 -12.65 14.59
N VAL A 438 10.97 -13.96 14.62
CA VAL A 438 11.33 -14.88 15.73
C VAL A 438 12.48 -15.82 15.32
N LYS A 439 13.05 -15.63 14.12
CA LYS A 439 14.23 -16.38 13.67
C LYS A 439 15.41 -16.17 14.60
N LYS A 440 15.96 -17.25 15.16
CA LYS A 440 17.05 -17.18 16.14
C LYS A 440 18.30 -16.57 15.52
N SER A 441 18.57 -16.90 14.25
CA SER A 441 19.70 -16.39 13.46
C SER A 441 19.72 -14.85 13.40
N LEU A 442 18.56 -14.22 13.20
CA LEU A 442 18.45 -12.76 13.12
C LEU A 442 18.47 -12.10 14.51
N ILE A 443 17.89 -12.75 15.53
CA ILE A 443 17.87 -12.22 16.90
C ILE A 443 19.26 -12.25 17.54
N GLN A 444 20.02 -13.33 17.34
CA GLN A 444 21.34 -13.52 17.95
C GLN A 444 22.48 -12.89 17.13
N SER A 445 22.18 -12.41 15.92
CA SER A 445 23.16 -11.76 15.05
C SER A 445 23.77 -10.51 15.66
N LYS A 446 25.11 -10.48 15.73
CA LYS A 446 25.93 -9.30 16.06
C LYS A 446 26.33 -8.46 14.83
N LEU A 447 25.97 -8.90 13.62
CA LEU A 447 26.28 -8.16 12.38
C LEU A 447 25.40 -6.90 12.26
N PRO A 448 25.88 -5.86 11.56
CA PRO A 448 25.13 -4.63 11.35
C PRO A 448 23.79 -4.89 10.65
N VAL A 449 22.76 -4.17 11.08
CA VAL A 449 21.41 -4.23 10.50
C VAL A 449 21.38 -3.32 9.29
N LEU A 450 20.99 -3.85 8.13
CA LEU A 450 20.80 -3.04 6.93
C LEU A 450 19.34 -2.60 6.84
N CYS A 451 19.10 -1.32 7.13
CA CYS A 451 17.77 -0.70 7.15
C CYS A 451 17.48 0.14 5.90
N ASN A 452 18.50 0.75 5.30
CA ASN A 452 18.36 1.63 4.13
C ASN A 452 19.44 1.29 3.08
N TYR A 453 19.22 1.69 1.82
CA TYR A 453 20.20 1.50 0.76
C TYR A 453 21.47 2.35 0.97
N GLU A 454 21.36 3.54 1.55
CA GLU A 454 22.51 4.44 1.80
C GLU A 454 23.52 3.85 2.79
N ASP A 455 23.05 3.02 3.72
CA ASP A 455 23.90 2.34 4.70
C ASP A 455 24.67 1.16 4.10
N ALA A 456 24.31 0.72 2.88
CA ALA A 456 24.87 -0.44 2.22
C ALA A 456 26.22 -0.12 1.54
N LYS A 457 27.27 0.10 2.34
CA LYS A 457 28.63 0.32 1.82
C LYS A 457 29.22 -0.96 1.19
N PRO A 458 29.89 -0.88 0.03
CA PRO A 458 30.64 -2.01 -0.53
C PRO A 458 31.58 -2.63 0.50
N GLY A 459 31.56 -3.95 0.62
CA GLY A 459 32.33 -4.73 1.60
C GLY A 459 31.59 -5.04 2.90
N LEU A 460 30.45 -4.39 3.19
CA LEU A 460 29.66 -4.63 4.39
C LEU A 460 29.14 -6.08 4.43
N ILE A 461 29.30 -6.76 5.57
CA ILE A 461 28.79 -8.11 5.78
C ILE A 461 27.60 -8.06 6.75
N THR A 462 26.44 -8.54 6.31
CA THR A 462 25.19 -8.51 7.08
C THR A 462 24.39 -9.81 6.90
N HIS A 463 23.33 -9.99 7.69
CA HIS A 463 22.38 -11.09 7.53
C HIS A 463 21.14 -10.59 6.80
N GLY A 464 20.72 -11.34 5.79
CA GLY A 464 19.42 -11.18 5.14
C GLY A 464 18.66 -12.50 5.13
N PHE A 465 17.46 -12.49 4.60
CA PHE A 465 16.69 -13.71 4.37
C PHE A 465 16.27 -13.79 2.91
N VAL A 466 16.30 -15.02 2.37
CA VAL A 466 15.94 -15.27 0.97
C VAL A 466 14.44 -15.06 0.79
N VAL A 467 14.06 -14.21 -0.16
CA VAL A 467 12.65 -14.03 -0.56
C VAL A 467 12.29 -15.06 -1.62
N CYS A 468 13.12 -15.17 -2.66
CA CYS A 468 12.99 -16.18 -3.68
C CYS A 468 14.36 -16.51 -4.29
N ALA A 469 14.53 -17.76 -4.69
CA ALA A 469 15.59 -18.20 -5.58
C ALA A 469 14.99 -18.42 -6.97
N ARG A 470 15.74 -18.04 -8.01
CA ARG A 470 15.40 -18.28 -9.42
C ARG A 470 16.68 -18.59 -10.21
N GLU A 471 16.55 -18.90 -11.50
CA GLU A 471 17.68 -19.19 -12.39
C GLU A 471 18.72 -18.07 -12.47
N PHE A 472 18.30 -16.81 -12.39
CA PHE A 472 19.20 -15.64 -12.45
C PHE A 472 19.95 -15.38 -11.13
N GLY A 473 19.53 -16.01 -10.02
CA GLY A 473 20.12 -15.81 -8.70
C GLY A 473 19.09 -15.80 -7.57
N CYS A 474 19.51 -15.32 -6.40
CA CYS A 474 18.66 -15.22 -5.22
C CYS A 474 18.36 -13.76 -4.88
N ILE A 475 17.09 -13.46 -4.57
CA ILE A 475 16.70 -12.16 -4.01
C ILE A 475 16.72 -12.29 -2.49
N VAL A 476 17.52 -11.45 -1.86
CA VAL A 476 17.67 -11.39 -0.40
C VAL A 476 17.04 -10.09 0.09
N LYS A 477 16.21 -10.19 1.12
CA LYS A 477 15.57 -9.05 1.78
C LYS A 477 16.16 -8.84 3.17
N PHE A 478 16.22 -7.59 3.55
CA PHE A 478 16.72 -7.11 4.84
C PHE A 478 15.60 -6.39 5.59
N TYR A 479 15.98 -5.48 6.47
CA TYR A 479 15.06 -4.71 7.27
C TYR A 479 14.47 -3.57 6.43
N ASN A 480 13.29 -3.08 6.81
CA ASN A 480 12.58 -2.00 6.11
C ASN A 480 12.34 -2.21 4.60
N ASP A 481 12.13 -3.47 4.20
CA ASP A 481 11.93 -3.89 2.79
C ASP A 481 13.10 -3.66 1.81
N VAL A 482 14.31 -3.37 2.31
CA VAL A 482 15.51 -3.32 1.46
C VAL A 482 15.76 -4.68 0.81
N LYS A 483 15.95 -4.69 -0.51
CA LYS A 483 16.17 -5.90 -1.32
C LYS A 483 17.49 -5.82 -2.06
N GLY A 484 18.16 -6.95 -2.19
CA GLY A 484 19.35 -7.08 -3.03
C GLY A 484 19.36 -8.39 -3.81
N LEU A 485 20.04 -8.36 -4.95
CA LEU A 485 20.22 -9.49 -5.83
C LEU A 485 21.58 -10.13 -5.58
N VAL A 486 21.60 -11.44 -5.39
CA VAL A 486 22.81 -12.27 -5.43
C VAL A 486 22.80 -13.02 -6.76
N PRO A 487 23.65 -12.64 -7.73
CA PRO A 487 23.76 -13.34 -9.01
C PRO A 487 24.20 -14.80 -8.82
N LYS A 488 23.85 -15.67 -9.77
CA LYS A 488 24.21 -17.09 -9.75
C LYS A 488 25.71 -17.34 -9.49
N ASN A 489 26.58 -16.51 -10.06
CA ASN A 489 28.04 -16.62 -9.94
C ASN A 489 28.54 -16.32 -8.51
N GLU A 490 27.74 -15.67 -7.69
CA GLU A 490 28.08 -15.23 -6.34
C GLU A 490 27.36 -16.04 -5.25
N LEU A 491 26.59 -17.08 -5.62
CA LEU A 491 25.87 -17.94 -4.67
C LEU A 491 26.78 -18.89 -3.89
N SER A 492 27.87 -19.34 -4.50
CA SER A 492 28.77 -20.35 -3.91
C SER A 492 30.10 -20.39 -4.64
N SER A 493 31.12 -20.98 -4.02
CA SER A 493 32.41 -21.22 -4.66
C SER A 493 32.33 -22.28 -5.76
N GLU A 494 31.41 -23.24 -5.61
CA GLU A 494 31.10 -24.29 -6.60
C GLU A 494 29.87 -23.91 -7.43
N PRO A 495 29.79 -24.28 -8.73
CA PRO A 495 28.66 -23.93 -9.57
C PRO A 495 27.38 -24.68 -9.16
N ILE A 496 26.34 -23.94 -8.74
CA ILE A 496 25.01 -24.50 -8.44
C ILE A 496 24.15 -24.52 -9.72
N SER A 497 23.65 -25.69 -10.12
CA SER A 497 22.79 -25.83 -11.29
C SER A 497 21.41 -25.18 -11.08
N CYS A 498 20.76 -25.47 -9.93
CA CYS A 498 19.42 -24.99 -9.58
C CYS A 498 19.42 -24.33 -8.19
N PRO A 499 19.47 -22.98 -8.10
CA PRO A 499 19.42 -22.25 -6.82
C PRO A 499 18.22 -22.61 -5.93
N ASP A 500 17.07 -22.88 -6.55
CA ASP A 500 15.78 -23.11 -5.88
C ASP A 500 15.74 -24.39 -5.03
N LYS A 501 16.63 -25.35 -5.33
CA LYS A 501 16.77 -26.59 -4.56
C LYS A 501 17.72 -26.42 -3.36
N VAL A 502 18.60 -25.42 -3.41
CA VAL A 502 19.64 -25.18 -2.40
C VAL A 502 19.18 -24.12 -1.39
N PHE A 503 18.50 -23.08 -1.87
CA PHE A 503 18.05 -21.95 -1.04
C PHE A 503 16.53 -21.96 -0.93
N ILE A 504 16.04 -22.04 0.30
CA ILE A 504 14.61 -22.09 0.61
C ILE A 504 14.12 -20.68 0.95
N GLU A 505 12.89 -20.34 0.55
CA GLU A 505 12.26 -19.07 0.94
C GLU A 505 12.19 -18.92 2.48
N GLY A 506 12.59 -17.74 2.95
CA GLY A 506 12.74 -17.42 4.37
C GLY A 506 14.05 -17.91 5.00
N GLN A 507 14.93 -18.62 4.31
CA GLN A 507 16.24 -19.02 4.87
C GLN A 507 17.09 -17.79 5.18
N VAL A 508 17.70 -17.75 6.36
CA VAL A 508 18.62 -16.66 6.76
C VAL A 508 20.01 -16.98 6.21
N VAL A 509 20.58 -16.02 5.50
CA VAL A 509 21.88 -16.14 4.84
C VAL A 509 22.77 -14.96 5.22
N LYS A 510 24.08 -15.23 5.30
CA LYS A 510 25.10 -14.21 5.54
C LYS A 510 25.63 -13.73 4.20
N VAL A 511 25.59 -12.42 3.97
CA VAL A 511 25.86 -11.83 2.65
C VAL A 511 26.83 -10.67 2.77
N LYS A 512 27.62 -10.45 1.72
CA LYS A 512 28.52 -9.31 1.55
C LYS A 512 27.97 -8.38 0.48
N VAL A 513 27.95 -7.08 0.75
CA VAL A 513 27.59 -6.05 -0.23
C VAL A 513 28.75 -5.89 -1.22
N LEU A 514 28.48 -6.04 -2.52
CA LEU A 514 29.46 -5.80 -3.57
C LEU A 514 29.30 -4.39 -4.15
N LYS A 515 28.07 -4.03 -4.52
CA LYS A 515 27.75 -2.74 -5.14
C LYS A 515 26.40 -2.24 -4.61
N CYS A 516 26.28 -0.95 -4.38
CA CYS A 516 25.03 -0.31 -4.00
C CYS A 516 24.78 0.91 -4.89
N GLU A 517 23.56 1.03 -5.40
CA GLU A 517 23.05 2.17 -6.18
C GLU A 517 21.75 2.65 -5.52
N PRO A 518 21.83 3.56 -4.53
CA PRO A 518 20.66 3.99 -3.74
C PRO A 518 19.54 4.62 -4.57
N GLN A 519 19.89 5.44 -5.57
CA GLN A 519 18.91 6.12 -6.43
C GLN A 519 18.05 5.17 -7.27
N GLN A 520 18.53 3.95 -7.52
CA GLN A 520 17.82 2.92 -8.29
C GLN A 520 17.26 1.80 -7.40
N GLU A 521 17.40 1.91 -6.07
CA GLU A 521 17.07 0.85 -5.10
C GLU A 521 17.72 -0.51 -5.44
N ARG A 522 18.91 -0.46 -6.06
CA ARG A 522 19.65 -1.64 -6.51
C ARG A 522 20.80 -1.96 -5.58
N LEU A 523 20.80 -3.18 -5.07
CA LEU A 523 21.84 -3.70 -4.20
C LEU A 523 22.33 -5.03 -4.76
N LEU A 524 23.63 -5.13 -5.06
CA LEU A 524 24.27 -6.33 -5.55
C LEU A 524 25.09 -6.98 -4.42
N LEU A 525 24.83 -8.26 -4.20
CA LEU A 525 25.27 -9.01 -3.03
C LEU A 525 26.06 -10.26 -3.44
N SER A 526 26.82 -10.80 -2.49
CA SER A 526 27.53 -12.07 -2.64
C SER A 526 27.40 -12.95 -1.39
N PHE A 527 27.28 -14.26 -1.58
CA PHE A 527 27.42 -15.26 -0.51
C PHE A 527 28.88 -15.68 -0.29
N ARG A 528 29.81 -15.26 -1.15
CA ARG A 528 31.25 -15.50 -1.00
C ARG A 528 31.84 -14.50 -0.01
N LEU A 529 32.19 -14.99 1.18
CA LEU A 529 32.71 -14.17 2.28
C LEU A 529 34.24 -14.09 2.32
N SER A 530 34.95 -14.88 1.51
CA SER A 530 36.41 -14.92 1.49
C SER A 530 37.02 -13.73 0.75
N SER A 531 37.77 -12.91 1.47
CA SER A 531 38.71 -11.95 0.89
C SER A 531 39.98 -12.69 0.45
N LYS A 532 40.08 -13.03 -0.83
CA LYS A 532 41.41 -13.08 -1.47
C LYS A 532 41.52 -11.82 -2.31
N SER A 533 42.32 -10.87 -1.83
CA SER A 533 42.96 -9.88 -2.69
C SER A 533 43.82 -10.65 -3.69
N ALA A 534 43.41 -10.69 -4.95
CA ALA A 534 44.36 -10.96 -6.02
C ALA A 534 45.16 -9.67 -6.24
N PRO A 535 46.50 -9.71 -6.19
CA PRO A 535 47.32 -8.58 -6.58
C PRO A 535 47.12 -8.30 -8.06
N ASP A 536 47.08 -7.01 -8.40
CA ASP A 536 47.61 -6.53 -9.67
C ASP A 536 49.04 -7.07 -9.79
N ASP A 537 49.26 -8.02 -10.68
CA ASP A 537 50.55 -8.13 -11.35
C ASP A 537 50.41 -8.91 -12.66
N LYS A 538 50.80 -8.22 -13.72
CA LYS A 538 51.03 -8.75 -15.05
C LYS A 538 51.98 -9.94 -14.94
N LYS A 539 51.53 -11.11 -15.37
CA LYS A 539 52.39 -12.10 -16.02
C LYS A 539 51.56 -13.01 -16.92
N GLU A 540 51.78 -12.77 -18.20
CA GLU A 540 51.46 -13.66 -19.31
C GLU A 540 51.98 -15.08 -19.05
N CYS A 541 51.20 -16.05 -19.54
CA CYS A 541 51.61 -17.20 -20.35
C CYS A 541 50.84 -18.47 -19.97
N THR A 542 49.63 -18.62 -20.50
CA THR A 542 49.39 -19.49 -21.67
C THR A 542 47.91 -19.42 -22.06
N PRO A 543 47.59 -18.96 -23.28
CA PRO A 543 46.21 -18.82 -23.72
C PRO A 543 45.68 -20.19 -24.12
N LYS A 544 44.63 -20.69 -23.46
CA LYS A 544 43.66 -21.50 -24.22
C LYS A 544 42.96 -20.53 -25.15
N LYS A 545 43.48 -20.43 -26.38
CA LYS A 545 42.86 -19.72 -27.50
C LYS A 545 41.38 -20.14 -27.56
N LYS A 546 40.47 -19.29 -27.09
CA LYS A 546 39.18 -19.13 -27.74
C LYS A 546 39.37 -17.95 -28.67
N GLN A 547 39.54 -18.27 -29.95
CA GLN A 547 39.60 -17.29 -31.02
C GLN A 547 38.36 -16.39 -30.93
N GLU A 548 38.59 -15.10 -30.71
CA GLU A 548 37.61 -14.07 -31.02
C GLU A 548 37.54 -13.98 -32.55
N VAL A 549 36.48 -14.54 -33.15
CA VAL A 549 36.08 -14.20 -34.51
C VAL A 549 34.92 -13.21 -34.43
N LYS A 550 35.11 -12.10 -35.15
CA LYS A 550 34.24 -10.92 -35.25
C LYS A 550 33.14 -11.16 -36.29
N TYR A 551 32.06 -11.85 -35.92
CA TYR A 551 30.84 -11.84 -36.74
C TYR A 551 30.16 -10.48 -36.65
N GLN A 552 29.80 -9.90 -37.79
CA GLN A 552 29.02 -8.67 -37.84
C GLN A 552 27.55 -8.99 -37.60
N ILE A 553 26.84 -8.09 -36.90
CA ILE A 553 25.40 -8.23 -36.68
C ILE A 553 24.70 -8.19 -38.04
N GLY A 554 23.87 -9.18 -38.33
CA GLY A 554 23.18 -9.36 -39.62
C GLY A 554 23.79 -10.42 -40.55
N GLU A 555 24.96 -10.97 -40.22
CA GLU A 555 25.57 -12.06 -40.99
C GLU A 555 24.81 -13.38 -40.81
N MET A 556 24.65 -14.13 -41.91
CA MET A 556 23.94 -15.42 -41.95
C MET A 556 24.95 -16.55 -41.93
N VAL A 557 24.76 -17.49 -41.01
CA VAL A 557 25.67 -18.62 -40.83
C VAL A 557 24.90 -19.94 -40.63
N ASP A 558 25.46 -21.02 -41.13
CA ASP A 558 24.99 -22.38 -40.85
C ASP A 558 25.63 -22.90 -39.56
N VAL A 559 24.83 -23.47 -38.66
CA VAL A 559 25.30 -23.86 -37.32
C VAL A 559 24.94 -25.29 -36.97
N LYS A 560 25.82 -25.97 -36.23
CA LYS A 560 25.62 -27.32 -35.73
C LYS A 560 25.36 -27.29 -34.23
N VAL A 561 24.32 -27.98 -33.77
CA VAL A 561 23.95 -28.07 -32.36
C VAL A 561 25.00 -28.87 -31.60
N LEU A 562 25.64 -28.26 -30.60
CA LEU A 562 26.59 -28.93 -29.72
C LEU A 562 25.88 -29.49 -28.49
N ARG A 563 25.09 -28.65 -27.81
CA ARG A 563 24.47 -29.02 -26.54
C ARG A 563 23.11 -28.35 -26.33
N LYS A 564 22.19 -29.07 -25.71
CA LYS A 564 20.95 -28.49 -25.19
C LYS A 564 21.11 -27.99 -23.76
N LYS A 565 20.45 -26.88 -23.44
CA LYS A 565 20.24 -26.40 -22.07
C LYS A 565 18.80 -25.91 -21.93
N ASP A 566 18.32 -25.76 -20.70
CA ASP A 566 16.91 -25.46 -20.41
C ASP A 566 16.37 -24.19 -21.13
N ASN A 567 17.25 -23.21 -21.39
CA ASN A 567 16.87 -21.92 -21.98
C ASN A 567 17.39 -21.67 -23.41
N GLY A 568 17.94 -22.69 -24.09
CA GLY A 568 18.41 -22.56 -25.47
C GLY A 568 19.41 -23.62 -25.92
N LEU A 569 19.96 -23.43 -27.11
CA LEU A 569 20.92 -24.32 -27.76
C LEU A 569 22.30 -23.66 -27.83
N GLU A 570 23.33 -24.41 -27.46
CA GLU A 570 24.72 -24.06 -27.72
C GLU A 570 25.12 -24.69 -29.06
N VAL A 571 25.60 -23.86 -30.00
CA VAL A 571 25.84 -24.26 -31.39
C VAL A 571 27.26 -23.85 -31.83
N SER A 572 27.87 -24.60 -32.74
CA SER A 572 29.11 -24.25 -33.43
C SER A 572 28.81 -23.77 -34.84
N VAL A 573 29.41 -22.67 -35.28
CA VAL A 573 29.31 -22.22 -36.68
C VAL A 573 30.11 -23.17 -37.58
N LEU A 574 29.50 -23.66 -38.66
CA LEU A 574 30.09 -24.65 -39.56
C LEU A 574 31.09 -24.07 -40.56
N GLU A 575 30.99 -22.77 -40.86
CA GLU A 575 31.80 -22.08 -41.87
C GLU A 575 33.20 -21.68 -41.35
N ASP A 576 33.49 -21.92 -40.07
CA ASP A 576 34.74 -21.55 -39.41
C ASP A 576 35.60 -22.78 -39.04
N GLU A 577 36.85 -22.84 -39.52
CA GLU A 577 37.85 -23.83 -39.08
C GLU A 577 38.19 -23.72 -37.57
N SER A 578 37.68 -22.68 -36.91
CA SER A 578 37.98 -22.32 -35.51
C SER A 578 36.89 -22.71 -34.49
N ASN A 579 35.84 -23.45 -34.89
CA ASN A 579 34.80 -24.00 -33.98
C ASN A 579 34.21 -22.94 -33.02
N VAL A 580 33.82 -21.77 -33.54
CA VAL A 580 33.26 -20.68 -32.73
C VAL A 580 31.92 -21.10 -32.11
N THR A 581 31.82 -21.00 -30.79
CA THR A 581 30.61 -21.34 -30.03
C THR A 581 29.66 -20.15 -29.90
N ALA A 582 28.42 -20.34 -30.32
CA ALA A 582 27.35 -19.35 -30.24
C ALA A 582 26.13 -19.91 -29.50
N TRP A 583 25.17 -19.03 -29.19
CA TRP A 583 24.00 -19.35 -28.39
C TRP A 583 22.71 -18.94 -29.10
N ILE A 584 21.78 -19.89 -29.24
CA ILE A 584 20.42 -19.63 -29.74
C ILE A 584 19.44 -19.80 -28.57
N PRO A 585 18.85 -18.73 -28.02
CA PRO A 585 17.80 -18.85 -27.03
C PRO A 585 16.58 -19.60 -27.60
N THR A 586 15.85 -20.34 -26.77
CA THR A 586 14.67 -21.11 -27.23
C THR A 586 13.65 -20.23 -27.94
N VAL A 587 13.46 -18.99 -27.47
CA VAL A 587 12.54 -18.01 -28.08
C VAL A 587 12.95 -17.52 -29.46
N HIS A 588 14.19 -17.75 -29.89
CA HIS A 588 14.73 -17.34 -31.19
C HIS A 588 14.80 -18.48 -32.21
N LEU A 589 14.23 -19.65 -31.91
CA LEU A 589 14.21 -20.81 -32.81
C LEU A 589 13.18 -20.70 -33.95
N SER A 590 12.08 -19.98 -33.72
CA SER A 590 10.99 -19.76 -34.68
C SER A 590 10.28 -18.44 -34.36
N ASP A 591 9.54 -17.90 -35.32
CA ASP A 591 8.60 -16.79 -35.10
C ASP A 591 7.37 -17.24 -34.30
N PHE A 592 7.04 -18.54 -34.33
CA PHE A 592 5.92 -19.13 -33.62
C PHE A 592 6.37 -19.70 -32.29
N VAL A 593 5.96 -19.06 -31.18
CA VAL A 593 6.36 -19.43 -29.81
C VAL A 593 6.03 -20.90 -29.48
N THR A 594 4.95 -21.45 -30.05
CA THR A 594 4.57 -22.86 -29.88
C THR A 594 5.59 -23.81 -30.53
N ASN A 595 6.09 -23.46 -31.72
CA ASN A 595 7.08 -24.27 -32.45
C ASN A 595 8.44 -24.24 -31.75
N CYS A 596 8.80 -23.12 -31.10
CA CYS A 596 10.07 -23.00 -30.36
C CYS A 596 10.27 -24.12 -29.33
N LYS A 597 9.22 -24.46 -28.56
CA LYS A 597 9.27 -25.54 -27.55
C LYS A 597 9.44 -26.91 -28.21
N LEU A 598 8.74 -27.15 -29.32
CA LEU A 598 8.82 -28.40 -30.07
C LEU A 598 10.20 -28.57 -30.71
N LEU A 599 10.71 -27.54 -31.39
CA LEU A 599 12.05 -27.55 -32.01
C LEU A 599 13.14 -27.81 -30.97
N TRP A 600 13.09 -27.13 -29.83
CA TRP A 600 14.04 -27.39 -28.74
C TRP A 600 13.98 -28.84 -28.23
N HIS A 601 12.78 -29.43 -28.16
CA HIS A 601 12.62 -30.82 -27.73
C HIS A 601 13.16 -31.82 -28.76
N TYR A 602 12.92 -31.61 -30.06
CA TYR A 602 13.24 -32.59 -31.12
C TYR A 602 14.60 -32.44 -31.81
N LEU A 603 15.22 -31.25 -31.80
CA LEU A 603 16.60 -31.11 -32.28
C LEU A 603 17.52 -32.02 -31.46
N GLN A 604 18.65 -32.49 -31.95
CA GLN A 604 19.60 -33.31 -31.18
C GLN A 604 21.01 -32.75 -31.32
N GLU A 605 21.90 -33.15 -30.42
CA GLU A 605 23.32 -32.82 -30.55
C GLU A 605 23.84 -33.41 -31.87
N GLY A 606 24.44 -32.57 -32.70
CA GLY A 606 24.89 -32.91 -34.04
C GLY A 606 24.01 -32.41 -35.18
N ASP A 607 22.79 -31.94 -34.92
CA ASP A 607 21.90 -31.39 -35.95
C ASP A 607 22.40 -30.08 -36.53
N VAL A 608 22.20 -29.89 -37.85
CA VAL A 608 22.56 -28.67 -38.55
C VAL A 608 21.33 -27.80 -38.76
N LEU A 609 21.42 -26.54 -38.32
CA LEU A 609 20.43 -25.49 -38.51
C LEU A 609 20.95 -24.52 -39.58
N PRO A 610 20.35 -24.50 -40.78
CA PRO A 610 20.78 -23.61 -41.84
C PRO A 610 20.21 -22.20 -41.64
N ARG A 611 20.93 -21.20 -42.19
CA ARG A 611 20.49 -19.80 -42.30
C ARG A 611 20.08 -19.18 -40.95
N VAL A 612 20.99 -19.17 -39.98
CA VAL A 612 20.78 -18.51 -38.69
C VAL A 612 21.52 -17.17 -38.67
N MET A 613 20.87 -16.09 -38.24
CA MET A 613 21.45 -14.74 -38.25
C MET A 613 22.12 -14.37 -36.93
N CYS A 614 23.26 -13.68 -37.00
CA CYS A 614 23.88 -13.05 -35.84
C CYS A 614 23.09 -11.82 -35.37
N LEU A 615 22.45 -11.92 -34.20
CA LEU A 615 21.60 -10.86 -33.64
C LEU A 615 22.38 -9.87 -32.76
N SER A 616 23.38 -10.36 -32.02
CA SER A 616 24.17 -9.53 -31.11
C SER A 616 25.50 -10.22 -30.78
N ASN A 617 26.59 -9.44 -30.83
CA ASN A 617 27.92 -9.85 -30.40
C ASN A 617 28.34 -9.02 -29.18
N LYS A 618 28.00 -9.49 -27.97
CA LYS A 618 28.36 -8.82 -26.70
C LYS A 618 29.41 -9.66 -25.98
N GLY A 619 30.69 -9.44 -26.29
CA GLY A 619 31.93 -9.77 -25.55
C GLY A 619 32.12 -11.17 -24.93
N GLU A 620 31.13 -11.72 -24.24
CA GLU A 620 31.18 -13.04 -23.61
C GLU A 620 30.48 -14.14 -24.44
N ARG A 621 29.45 -13.83 -25.26
CA ARG A 621 28.74 -14.81 -26.13
C ARG A 621 28.05 -14.17 -27.34
N THR A 622 28.16 -14.81 -28.50
CA THR A 622 27.40 -14.46 -29.73
C THR A 622 25.98 -15.04 -29.66
N ILE A 623 24.96 -14.19 -29.82
CA ILE A 623 23.55 -14.59 -29.85
C ILE A 623 23.07 -14.68 -31.29
N LEU A 624 22.48 -15.82 -31.62
CA LEU A 624 21.97 -16.12 -32.95
C LEU A 624 20.43 -16.24 -32.95
N SER A 625 19.79 -15.93 -34.08
CA SER A 625 18.34 -16.04 -34.25
C SER A 625 17.94 -16.67 -35.58
N ARG A 626 16.95 -17.57 -35.53
CA ARG A 626 16.33 -18.25 -36.68
C ARG A 626 14.93 -17.69 -37.00
N LYS A 627 14.59 -16.52 -36.48
CA LYS A 627 13.30 -15.85 -36.72
C LYS A 627 13.25 -15.31 -38.14
N SER A 628 12.49 -15.96 -39.02
CA SER A 628 12.37 -15.60 -40.42
C SER A 628 11.92 -14.15 -40.63
N ALA A 629 10.95 -13.65 -39.86
CA ALA A 629 10.46 -12.27 -40.02
C ALA A 629 11.51 -11.23 -39.61
N VAL A 630 12.31 -11.51 -38.58
CA VAL A 630 13.40 -10.64 -38.16
C VAL A 630 14.57 -10.69 -39.16
N ILE A 631 14.84 -11.87 -39.73
CA ILE A 631 15.85 -12.05 -40.77
C ILE A 631 15.45 -11.30 -42.05
N SER A 632 14.20 -11.45 -42.51
CA SER A 632 13.67 -10.72 -43.67
C SER A 632 13.75 -9.21 -43.47
N ALA A 633 13.36 -8.70 -42.29
CA ALA A 633 13.45 -7.28 -41.99
C ALA A 633 14.90 -6.74 -42.08
N VAL A 634 15.89 -7.52 -41.64
CA VAL A 634 17.31 -7.14 -41.76
C VAL A 634 17.79 -7.20 -43.23
N GLN A 635 17.34 -8.19 -44.01
CA GLN A 635 17.69 -8.33 -45.43
C GLN A 635 17.08 -7.23 -46.31
N GLU A 636 15.89 -6.74 -45.96
CA GLU A 636 15.18 -5.67 -46.66
C GLU A 636 15.57 -4.26 -46.17
N GLU A 637 16.60 -4.15 -45.32
CA GLU A 637 17.08 -2.92 -44.67
C GLU A 637 15.98 -2.16 -43.89
N GLN A 638 14.89 -2.83 -43.49
CA GLN A 638 13.81 -2.28 -42.65
C GLN A 638 14.14 -2.32 -41.15
N VAL A 639 15.38 -1.98 -40.80
CA VAL A 639 15.92 -2.08 -39.43
C VAL A 639 16.75 -0.86 -39.08
N VAL A 640 16.68 -0.45 -37.81
CA VAL A 640 17.46 0.67 -37.26
C VAL A 640 18.72 0.13 -36.58
N ARG A 641 19.90 0.63 -36.98
CA ARG A 641 21.19 0.18 -36.44
C ARG A 641 21.59 0.96 -35.19
N SER A 642 21.10 2.19 -35.07
CA SER A 642 21.38 3.08 -33.95
C SER A 642 20.12 3.85 -33.50
N PHE A 643 20.12 4.32 -32.25
CA PHE A 643 19.00 5.10 -31.70
C PHE A 643 18.74 6.41 -32.48
N SER A 644 19.78 6.96 -33.10
CA SER A 644 19.73 8.22 -33.86
C SER A 644 19.02 8.11 -35.22
N GLU A 645 18.84 6.89 -35.73
CA GLU A 645 18.14 6.64 -37.02
C GLU A 645 16.62 6.52 -36.85
N ILE A 646 16.13 6.49 -35.61
CA ILE A 646 14.72 6.25 -35.33
C ILE A 646 13.96 7.56 -35.54
N GLN A 647 12.91 7.52 -36.37
CA GLN A 647 11.98 8.64 -36.56
C GLN A 647 10.56 8.25 -36.12
N PRO A 648 9.80 9.18 -35.51
CA PRO A 648 8.38 8.96 -35.25
C PRO A 648 7.62 8.60 -36.53
N GLY A 649 6.82 7.54 -36.48
CA GLY A 649 6.04 7.03 -37.61
C GLY A 649 6.62 5.80 -38.31
N MET A 650 7.88 5.44 -38.07
CA MET A 650 8.50 4.24 -38.65
C MET A 650 7.84 2.95 -38.16
N LEU A 651 7.71 1.97 -39.06
CA LEU A 651 7.32 0.59 -38.72
C LEU A 651 8.57 -0.26 -38.59
N LEU A 652 8.73 -0.93 -37.46
CA LEU A 652 9.90 -1.76 -37.15
C LEU A 652 9.46 -3.15 -36.71
N THR A 653 10.13 -4.18 -37.23
CA THR A 653 9.89 -5.58 -36.84
C THR A 653 10.82 -5.95 -35.68
N GLY A 654 10.22 -6.34 -34.56
CA GLY A 654 10.94 -6.72 -33.34
C GLY A 654 10.36 -7.96 -32.68
N TYR A 655 10.87 -8.29 -31.50
CA TYR A 655 10.34 -9.39 -30.70
C TYR A 655 10.11 -8.95 -29.25
N VAL A 656 9.10 -9.53 -28.60
CA VAL A 656 8.74 -9.23 -27.22
C VAL A 656 9.83 -9.75 -26.29
N ARG A 657 10.55 -8.83 -25.64
CA ARG A 657 11.59 -9.16 -24.66
C ARG A 657 11.01 -9.46 -23.28
N ASN A 658 10.02 -8.67 -22.85
CA ASN A 658 9.37 -8.85 -21.56
C ASN A 658 7.96 -8.25 -21.56
N VAL A 659 7.06 -8.85 -20.78
CA VAL A 659 5.67 -8.40 -20.61
C VAL A 659 5.46 -8.00 -19.15
N MET A 660 5.16 -6.72 -18.91
CA MET A 660 4.84 -6.17 -17.60
C MET A 660 3.35 -5.81 -17.51
N PRO A 661 2.78 -5.66 -16.29
CA PRO A 661 1.37 -5.28 -16.14
C PRO A 661 0.99 -3.94 -16.79
N PHE A 662 1.95 -3.02 -16.90
CA PHE A 662 1.75 -1.67 -17.47
C PHE A 662 2.12 -1.57 -18.96
N GLY A 663 2.85 -2.54 -19.52
CA GLY A 663 3.56 -2.35 -20.78
C GLY A 663 4.29 -3.59 -21.30
N VAL A 664 4.47 -3.67 -22.62
CA VAL A 664 5.22 -4.72 -23.33
C VAL A 664 6.50 -4.10 -23.85
N PHE A 665 7.64 -4.71 -23.54
CA PHE A 665 8.94 -4.30 -24.03
C PHE A 665 9.28 -5.09 -25.29
N VAL A 666 9.51 -4.38 -26.39
CA VAL A 666 9.90 -4.93 -27.68
C VAL A 666 11.37 -4.60 -27.92
N GLU A 667 12.15 -5.60 -28.29
CA GLU A 667 13.56 -5.46 -28.70
C GLU A 667 13.66 -5.64 -30.21
N PHE A 668 14.37 -4.73 -30.84
CA PHE A 668 14.66 -4.73 -32.27
C PHE A 668 16.07 -5.27 -32.52
N PRO A 669 16.40 -5.66 -33.78
CA PRO A 669 17.78 -5.93 -34.18
C PRO A 669 18.73 -4.81 -33.74
N PHE A 670 20.01 -5.14 -33.51
CA PHE A 670 21.04 -4.22 -33.01
C PHE A 670 20.83 -3.72 -31.55
N GLY A 671 19.83 -4.24 -30.83
CA GLY A 671 19.69 -4.08 -29.38
C GLY A 671 18.93 -2.82 -28.94
N VAL A 672 18.24 -2.14 -29.87
CA VAL A 672 17.31 -1.05 -29.57
C VAL A 672 16.07 -1.63 -28.89
N THR A 673 15.60 -0.97 -27.82
CA THR A 673 14.39 -1.40 -27.08
C THR A 673 13.35 -0.29 -27.01
N GLY A 674 12.08 -0.64 -27.21
CA GLY A 674 10.95 0.26 -27.02
C GLY A 674 9.87 -0.32 -26.12
N LEU A 675 9.06 0.57 -25.55
CA LEU A 675 7.96 0.26 -24.65
C LEU A 675 6.62 0.54 -25.34
N ALA A 676 5.77 -0.48 -25.44
CA ALA A 676 4.37 -0.32 -25.79
C ALA A 676 3.52 -0.27 -24.50
N PRO A 677 2.92 0.88 -24.13
CA PRO A 677 2.03 0.97 -22.97
C PRO A 677 0.70 0.26 -23.25
N LYS A 678 -0.05 -0.09 -22.20
CA LYS A 678 -1.31 -0.84 -22.27
C LYS A 678 -2.34 -0.26 -23.26
N VAL A 679 -2.38 1.07 -23.41
CA VAL A 679 -3.29 1.79 -24.32
C VAL A 679 -2.91 1.63 -25.80
N SER A 680 -1.66 1.30 -26.08
CA SER A 680 -1.07 1.21 -27.42
C SER A 680 -0.74 -0.24 -27.81
N MET A 681 -1.31 -1.23 -27.12
CA MET A 681 -1.06 -2.65 -27.38
C MET A 681 -2.05 -3.29 -28.34
N CYS A 682 -3.34 -2.95 -28.23
CA CYS A 682 -4.42 -3.59 -28.98
C CYS A 682 -5.51 -2.56 -29.32
N ASP A 683 -6.28 -2.85 -30.37
CA ASP A 683 -7.42 -2.04 -30.78
C ASP A 683 -8.62 -2.18 -29.83
N LYS A 684 -8.62 -3.24 -29.00
CA LYS A 684 -9.62 -3.52 -27.97
C LYS A 684 -9.04 -3.26 -26.58
N PHE A 685 -9.91 -2.95 -25.61
CA PHE A 685 -9.50 -2.75 -24.23
C PHE A 685 -8.93 -4.05 -23.64
N VAL A 686 -7.70 -3.96 -23.12
CA VAL A 686 -6.97 -5.10 -22.54
C VAL A 686 -7.16 -5.09 -21.03
N THR A 687 -7.65 -6.17 -20.43
CA THR A 687 -7.69 -6.35 -18.97
C THR A 687 -6.33 -6.77 -18.42
N ASP A 688 -5.72 -7.80 -19.02
CA ASP A 688 -4.42 -8.34 -18.62
C ASP A 688 -3.44 -8.46 -19.80
N THR A 689 -2.21 -7.96 -19.64
CA THR A 689 -1.22 -7.87 -20.73
C THR A 689 -0.63 -9.23 -21.13
N LYS A 690 -0.65 -10.19 -20.20
CA LYS A 690 -0.15 -11.56 -20.41
C LYS A 690 -1.06 -12.43 -21.27
N ASP A 691 -2.34 -12.06 -21.40
CA ASP A 691 -3.30 -12.83 -22.20
C ASP A 691 -3.13 -12.56 -23.71
N HIS A 692 -2.48 -11.46 -24.07
CA HIS A 692 -2.40 -10.98 -25.45
C HIS A 692 -1.00 -11.12 -26.07
N PHE A 693 0.06 -11.05 -25.24
CA PHE A 693 1.44 -11.14 -25.70
C PHE A 693 2.24 -12.15 -24.89
N VAL A 694 3.07 -12.93 -25.59
CA VAL A 694 3.99 -13.90 -24.98
C VAL A 694 5.44 -13.46 -25.20
N VAL A 695 6.29 -13.67 -24.20
CA VAL A 695 7.73 -13.40 -24.34
C VAL A 695 8.31 -14.22 -25.49
N GLY A 696 9.04 -13.55 -26.38
CA GLY A 696 9.59 -14.14 -27.60
C GLY A 696 8.69 -14.04 -28.82
N GLN A 697 7.47 -13.51 -28.72
CA GLN A 697 6.59 -13.31 -29.88
C GLN A 697 7.18 -12.24 -30.82
N THR A 698 7.17 -12.50 -32.13
CA THR A 698 7.53 -11.50 -33.14
C THR A 698 6.37 -10.52 -33.32
N VAL A 699 6.65 -9.22 -33.31
CA VAL A 699 5.66 -8.14 -33.43
C VAL A 699 6.17 -7.05 -34.37
N ILE A 700 5.23 -6.39 -35.07
CA ILE A 700 5.50 -5.17 -35.83
C ILE A 700 5.07 -4.00 -34.95
N ALA A 701 5.95 -3.01 -34.78
CA ALA A 701 5.73 -1.88 -33.89
C ALA A 701 5.92 -0.56 -34.64
N LYS A 702 4.97 0.35 -34.48
CA LYS A 702 5.07 1.73 -34.95
C LYS A 702 5.70 2.62 -33.89
N VAL A 703 6.71 3.41 -34.27
CA VAL A 703 7.32 4.39 -33.38
C VAL A 703 6.36 5.57 -33.18
N MET A 704 5.96 5.86 -31.94
CA MET A 704 5.06 6.98 -31.61
C MET A 704 5.84 8.23 -31.24
N SER A 705 6.77 8.09 -30.29
CA SER A 705 7.58 9.20 -29.80
C SER A 705 8.90 8.69 -29.27
N ILE A 706 9.90 9.55 -29.31
CA ILE A 706 11.28 9.25 -28.92
C ILE A 706 11.68 10.23 -27.83
N ASP A 707 12.20 9.73 -26.72
CA ASP A 707 12.80 10.51 -25.65
C ASP A 707 14.32 10.30 -25.71
N GLU A 708 15.01 11.27 -26.33
CA GLU A 708 16.45 11.21 -26.59
C GLU A 708 17.29 11.27 -25.30
N GLU A 709 16.85 12.05 -24.31
CA GLU A 709 17.55 12.22 -23.03
C GLU A 709 17.60 10.92 -22.22
N LYS A 710 16.52 10.13 -22.26
CA LYS A 710 16.40 8.86 -21.52
C LYS A 710 16.66 7.62 -22.37
N GLN A 711 16.95 7.78 -23.67
CA GLN A 711 17.07 6.68 -24.64
C GLN A 711 15.85 5.74 -24.62
N ARG A 712 14.64 6.32 -24.64
CA ARG A 712 13.38 5.56 -24.60
C ARG A 712 12.57 5.78 -25.86
N VAL A 713 12.06 4.69 -26.43
CA VAL A 713 11.14 4.71 -27.59
C VAL A 713 9.77 4.24 -27.13
N LEU A 714 8.73 5.04 -27.37
CA LEU A 714 7.34 4.65 -27.18
C LEU A 714 6.79 4.04 -28.46
N LEU A 715 6.21 2.86 -28.34
CA LEU A 715 5.74 2.05 -29.46
C LEU A 715 4.22 1.88 -29.43
N ASN A 716 3.65 1.69 -30.62
CA ASN A 716 2.28 1.23 -30.82
C ASN A 716 2.30 -0.13 -31.51
N LEU A 717 1.47 -1.06 -31.03
CA LEU A 717 1.32 -2.44 -31.51
C LEU A 717 -0.10 -2.71 -32.03
N LYS A 718 -0.94 -1.68 -32.13
CA LYS A 718 -2.30 -1.80 -32.68
C LYS A 718 -2.26 -2.27 -34.13
N VAL A 719 -3.09 -3.26 -34.46
CA VAL A 719 -3.15 -3.82 -35.82
C VAL A 719 -3.62 -2.76 -36.80
N SER A 720 -4.55 -1.89 -36.39
CA SER A 720 -5.05 -0.76 -37.20
C SER A 720 -3.97 0.25 -37.60
N GLU A 721 -2.90 0.38 -36.81
CA GLU A 721 -1.84 1.37 -37.04
C GLU A 721 -0.53 0.76 -37.54
N CYS A 722 -0.38 -0.57 -37.45
CA CYS A 722 0.84 -1.30 -37.82
C CYS A 722 0.72 -2.08 -39.14
N SER A 723 -0.42 -2.00 -39.85
CA SER A 723 -0.59 -2.65 -41.15
C SER A 723 0.12 -1.87 -42.27
N SER A 724 1.15 -2.47 -42.87
CA SER A 724 1.67 -2.06 -44.18
C SER A 724 0.64 -2.40 -45.28
N GLY A 725 0.72 -1.74 -46.44
CA GLY A 725 -0.21 -1.93 -47.57
C GLY A 725 -0.26 -3.35 -48.17
N ASP A 726 0.63 -4.26 -47.74
CA ASP A 726 0.79 -5.63 -48.24
C ASP A 726 0.60 -6.72 -47.16
N SER A 727 -0.16 -6.42 -46.10
CA SER A 727 -0.39 -7.30 -44.93
C SER A 727 -0.83 -8.74 -45.29
N ALA A 728 -1.51 -8.95 -46.42
CA ALA A 728 -1.91 -10.27 -46.90
C ALA A 728 -0.73 -11.14 -47.36
N ALA A 729 0.26 -10.55 -48.04
CA ALA A 729 1.45 -11.25 -48.51
C ALA A 729 2.36 -11.67 -47.33
N GLU A 730 2.56 -10.76 -46.37
CA GLU A 730 3.32 -11.04 -45.13
C GLU A 730 2.66 -12.16 -44.30
N SER A 731 1.33 -12.10 -44.16
CA SER A 731 0.57 -13.14 -43.45
C SER A 731 0.67 -14.51 -44.14
N PHE A 732 0.62 -14.53 -45.48
CA PHE A 732 0.77 -15.76 -46.26
C PHE A 732 2.20 -16.32 -46.19
N ALA A 733 3.23 -15.46 -46.18
CA ALA A 733 4.62 -15.87 -46.00
C ALA A 733 4.86 -16.49 -44.63
N LEU A 734 4.36 -15.88 -43.55
CA LEU A 734 4.41 -16.43 -42.19
C LEU A 734 3.69 -17.77 -42.08
N LEU A 735 2.52 -17.90 -42.70
CA LEU A 735 1.74 -19.15 -42.71
C LEU A 735 2.48 -20.28 -43.47
N ASN A 736 3.06 -19.99 -44.62
CA ASN A 736 3.88 -20.97 -45.35
C ASN A 736 5.12 -21.39 -44.56
N GLN A 737 5.77 -20.44 -43.88
CA GLN A 737 6.89 -20.73 -42.99
C GLN A 737 6.47 -21.64 -41.83
N TYR A 738 5.31 -21.39 -41.22
CA TYR A 738 4.73 -22.26 -40.19
C TYR A 738 4.58 -23.71 -40.68
N PHE A 739 3.98 -23.91 -41.87
CA PHE A 739 3.79 -25.25 -42.42
C PHE A 739 5.12 -25.94 -42.76
N LYS A 740 6.12 -25.19 -43.23
CA LYS A 740 7.47 -25.70 -43.49
C LYS A 740 8.14 -26.18 -42.20
N GLU A 741 8.08 -25.38 -41.14
CA GLU A 741 8.60 -25.74 -39.82
C GLU A 741 7.86 -26.94 -39.20
N MET A 742 6.54 -27.00 -39.32
CA MET A 742 5.77 -28.15 -38.84
C MET A 742 6.13 -29.44 -39.58
N LYS A 743 6.44 -29.36 -40.89
CA LYS A 743 6.96 -30.48 -41.66
C LYS A 743 8.36 -30.90 -41.19
N GLU A 744 9.23 -29.94 -40.87
CA GLU A 744 10.56 -30.18 -40.28
C GLU A 744 10.44 -30.85 -38.91
N ILE A 745 9.61 -30.34 -38.00
CA ILE A 745 9.33 -30.93 -36.68
C ILE A 745 8.82 -32.35 -36.84
N ARG A 746 7.89 -32.60 -37.76
CA ARG A 746 7.38 -33.96 -38.04
C ARG A 746 8.47 -34.90 -38.53
N ASN A 747 9.40 -34.41 -39.35
CA ASN A 747 10.55 -35.21 -39.81
C ASN A 747 11.53 -35.50 -38.68
N LEU A 748 11.82 -34.52 -37.81
CA LEU A 748 12.65 -34.72 -36.62
C LEU A 748 12.03 -35.73 -35.65
N LEU A 749 10.70 -35.65 -35.47
CA LEU A 749 9.93 -36.58 -34.64
C LEU A 749 9.98 -38.02 -35.17
N ARG A 750 10.02 -38.22 -36.49
CA ARG A 750 10.23 -39.54 -37.11
C ARG A 750 11.63 -40.11 -36.88
N ARG A 751 12.65 -39.25 -36.74
CA ARG A 751 14.05 -39.65 -36.59
C ARG A 751 14.40 -40.06 -35.15
N GLY A 752 13.73 -39.49 -34.13
CA GLY A 752 13.98 -39.78 -32.71
C GLY A 752 13.18 -40.95 -32.12
N GLY A 753 12.68 -41.87 -32.95
CA GLY A 753 11.64 -42.84 -32.56
C GLY A 753 12.12 -44.05 -31.76
N GLU A 754 11.74 -44.11 -30.48
CA GLU A 754 11.53 -45.37 -29.72
C GLU A 754 10.10 -45.49 -29.13
N SER A 755 9.16 -44.60 -29.45
CA SER A 755 7.78 -44.67 -28.91
C SER A 755 6.73 -44.81 -30.00
N SER A 756 5.86 -45.84 -29.90
CA SER A 756 4.73 -46.08 -30.82
C SER A 756 3.78 -44.87 -30.92
N MET A 757 3.66 -44.09 -29.84
CA MET A 757 2.86 -42.86 -29.77
C MET A 757 3.31 -41.80 -30.79
N ALA A 758 4.60 -41.68 -31.06
CA ALA A 758 5.16 -40.67 -31.97
C ALA A 758 4.78 -40.95 -33.44
N GLN A 759 4.69 -42.23 -33.81
CA GLN A 759 4.26 -42.66 -35.14
C GLN A 759 2.74 -42.50 -35.33
N GLU A 760 1.95 -42.81 -34.31
CA GLU A 760 0.49 -42.64 -34.31
C GLU A 760 0.09 -41.15 -34.39
N LEU A 761 0.76 -40.26 -33.64
CA LEU A 761 0.57 -38.81 -33.70
C LEU A 761 0.92 -38.23 -35.09
N CYS A 762 1.97 -38.73 -35.74
CA CYS A 762 2.32 -38.33 -37.12
C CYS A 762 1.26 -38.71 -38.17
N GLY A 763 0.43 -39.72 -37.87
CA GLY A 763 -0.62 -40.22 -38.75
C GLY A 763 -1.96 -39.50 -38.61
N LEU A 764 -2.05 -38.48 -37.74
CA LEU A 764 -3.22 -37.62 -37.59
C LEU A 764 -3.16 -36.49 -38.63
N VAL A 765 -4.17 -36.43 -39.48
CA VAL A 765 -4.34 -35.37 -40.50
C VAL A 765 -5.72 -34.73 -40.32
N PRO A 766 -5.87 -33.42 -40.60
CA PRO A 766 -7.19 -32.80 -40.64
C PRO A 766 -8.13 -33.59 -41.57
N GLY A 767 -9.32 -33.95 -41.08
CA GLY A 767 -10.31 -34.78 -41.80
C GLY A 767 -10.27 -36.28 -41.48
N LYS A 768 -9.33 -36.76 -40.66
CA LYS A 768 -9.32 -38.15 -40.18
C LYS A 768 -10.33 -38.34 -39.05
N GLU A 769 -11.24 -39.29 -39.21
CA GLU A 769 -12.20 -39.68 -38.17
C GLU A 769 -11.52 -40.50 -37.08
N LEU A 770 -11.81 -40.19 -35.82
CA LEU A 770 -11.25 -40.87 -34.66
C LEU A 770 -12.38 -41.40 -33.78
N GLN A 771 -12.26 -42.65 -33.34
CA GLN A 771 -13.14 -43.21 -32.32
C GLN A 771 -12.63 -42.81 -30.93
N LEU A 772 -13.47 -42.07 -30.22
CA LEU A 772 -13.14 -41.41 -28.95
C LEU A 772 -14.21 -41.74 -27.90
N VAL A 773 -13.78 -41.91 -26.64
CA VAL A 773 -14.64 -42.16 -25.48
C VAL A 773 -14.62 -40.93 -24.57
N VAL A 774 -15.79 -40.43 -24.18
CA VAL A 774 -15.91 -39.27 -23.28
C VAL A 774 -15.37 -39.65 -21.88
N GLN A 775 -14.41 -38.88 -21.38
CA GLN A 775 -13.90 -39.00 -20.01
C GLN A 775 -14.55 -38.01 -19.03
N GLY A 776 -14.99 -36.85 -19.50
CA GLY A 776 -15.66 -35.88 -18.64
C GLY A 776 -15.92 -34.54 -19.33
N VAL A 777 -16.84 -33.76 -18.78
CA VAL A 777 -17.18 -32.41 -19.25
C VAL A 777 -16.74 -31.41 -18.19
N LYS A 778 -15.96 -30.42 -18.58
CA LYS A 778 -15.50 -29.33 -17.71
C LYS A 778 -16.62 -28.29 -17.53
N GLU A 779 -16.52 -27.50 -16.46
CA GLU A 779 -17.50 -26.45 -16.11
C GLU A 779 -17.68 -25.37 -17.20
N ASP A 780 -16.71 -25.23 -18.11
CA ASP A 780 -16.76 -24.32 -19.25
C ASP A 780 -17.53 -24.88 -20.47
N GLY A 781 -18.05 -26.11 -20.38
CA GLY A 781 -18.76 -26.82 -21.44
C GLY A 781 -17.84 -27.56 -22.42
N SER A 782 -16.54 -27.66 -22.17
CA SER A 782 -15.62 -28.48 -22.97
C SER A 782 -15.64 -29.95 -22.55
N ALA A 783 -15.60 -30.88 -23.50
CA ALA A 783 -15.56 -32.31 -23.24
C ALA A 783 -14.15 -32.87 -23.47
N LEU A 784 -13.68 -33.67 -22.52
CA LEU A 784 -12.47 -34.47 -22.60
C LEU A 784 -12.82 -35.85 -23.13
N PHE A 785 -12.02 -36.31 -24.07
CA PHE A 785 -12.12 -37.60 -24.71
C PHE A 785 -10.81 -38.37 -24.58
N SER A 786 -10.88 -39.69 -24.50
CA SER A 786 -9.75 -40.60 -24.64
C SER A 786 -10.02 -41.58 -25.78
N GLY A 787 -9.06 -41.79 -26.67
CA GLY A 787 -9.22 -42.66 -27.84
C GLY A 787 -8.49 -44.00 -27.68
N SER A 788 -8.98 -45.01 -28.40
CA SER A 788 -8.28 -46.30 -28.56
C SER A 788 -7.09 -46.23 -29.52
N CYS A 789 -7.06 -45.23 -30.41
CA CYS A 789 -6.07 -45.10 -31.49
C CYS A 789 -4.71 -44.52 -31.05
N VAL A 790 -4.62 -43.89 -29.87
CA VAL A 790 -3.33 -43.43 -29.31
C VAL A 790 -3.38 -43.59 -27.79
N THR A 791 -2.64 -44.57 -27.26
CA THR A 791 -2.65 -44.87 -25.83
C THR A 791 -2.02 -43.72 -25.03
N GLY A 792 -2.73 -43.20 -24.02
CA GLY A 792 -2.22 -42.15 -23.12
C GLY A 792 -2.51 -40.69 -23.54
N LEU A 793 -3.27 -40.47 -24.63
CA LEU A 793 -3.66 -39.12 -25.06
C LEU A 793 -5.13 -38.82 -24.77
N THR A 794 -5.35 -37.66 -24.16
CA THR A 794 -6.68 -37.06 -23.97
C THR A 794 -6.88 -35.90 -24.95
N VAL A 795 -7.96 -35.97 -25.73
CA VAL A 795 -8.36 -34.95 -26.69
C VAL A 795 -9.44 -34.09 -26.05
N THR A 796 -9.38 -32.77 -26.17
CA THR A 796 -10.41 -31.88 -25.62
C THR A 796 -11.16 -31.18 -26.75
N ALA A 797 -12.48 -31.34 -26.82
CA ALA A 797 -13.33 -30.54 -27.69
C ALA A 797 -13.97 -29.41 -26.87
N THR A 798 -13.76 -28.16 -27.29
CA THR A 798 -14.42 -27.02 -26.65
C THR A 798 -15.92 -27.03 -26.94
N ARG A 799 -16.72 -26.31 -26.13
CA ARG A 799 -18.18 -26.20 -26.30
C ARG A 799 -18.69 -25.87 -27.72
N TYR A 800 -17.89 -25.16 -28.52
CA TYR A 800 -18.26 -24.76 -29.89
C TYR A 800 -17.96 -25.83 -30.95
N HIS A 801 -17.20 -26.85 -30.59
CA HIS A 801 -16.76 -27.95 -31.47
C HIS A 801 -17.44 -29.28 -31.10
N LEU A 802 -18.35 -29.27 -30.12
CA LEU A 802 -19.26 -30.36 -29.85
C LEU A 802 -20.41 -30.27 -30.85
N GLY A 803 -20.47 -31.22 -31.80
CA GLY A 803 -21.61 -31.37 -32.70
C GLY A 803 -22.86 -31.73 -31.89
N GLY A 804 -23.99 -31.10 -32.21
CA GLY A 804 -25.24 -31.37 -31.53
C GLY A 804 -25.86 -32.70 -31.96
N GLU A 805 -26.26 -33.48 -30.95
CA GLU A 805 -27.58 -34.12 -30.92
C GLU A 805 -28.31 -33.67 -29.66
#